data_AF-A0AAD9LCM9-F1
#
_entry.id   AF-A0AAD9LCM9-F1
#
_cell.length_a   1.000
_cell.length_b   1.000
_cell.length_c   1.000
_cell.angle_alpha   90.00
_cell.angle_beta   90.00
_cell.angle_gamma   90.00
#
_symmetry.space_group_name_H-M   'P 1'
#
loop_
_entity.id
_entity.type
_entity.pdbx_description
1 polymer ?
#
loop_
_entity_poly.entity_id
_entity_poly.type
_entity_poly.pdbx_seq_one_letter_code
_entity_poly.pdbx_strand_id
1 'polypeptide(L)'
;MKLFLPTLVASVVLMLNGADALNVKMPGVNYNSRKGPDWAADSAKCKSASEVQKDMYALKGITDKVRIYSLVDCNQAELVLPAAKNAGLQVHLGIWTTKSHDYLLQEKAKLAGLIDSGLYDDNVIGLHVGSETIYREEINADTAISYMKEIRDYIRGRGKNTPVTIADVIDIYNANQQLIDAVDYVSVNQFSFWERADVNEGAAITLDRLKNLRVAAANKGKKVVISETGWSSGGSDPAAGVASPENQAKFFSDFFQMARSHNFDYYWYVAFDSKWRVTNGGKEVEADFGVFQEDDTMKGNFQGLTIGWKDPKALRNTGTNLLLSEKDGNVYMSSKSNDWLVQEQQVWFFDSATQQVRSKSSDRCLDAYQGWNGGIVHVYRCMDNEANQKWTFESSTGKLKHATHQGFCLDTDPAQGNKLQLYGCSPNNPNQQWSLFFPTVIASVVLMLSGGADALNVKVPGVNYNSRKGPDWAPDSSKCKSASEVQKDMYALKGITDKVRIYSLVDCNQAELVLPAAKNAGLKVHLGIWTTKSHDYLLQEKAKLAGLIDKGLYDNNVIGLHVGSETIYRKEITANTAISYMNEIKSYIRGRGKNTPVTIADVIDIYYANQQLIDAVDYISVNQFSFWERSDVNEGAAVTLDRLKSLRVAAAKKDKKVVISEVGWSSGGSDPAAAVASPENQAKFFSDFFQMARSHNFDYYWYVAFDSKWRVTNGGKEVEADFGIFKEDDTMKSNFQGLTIGWKDPKALRNSGTKLLLSEKDGNVYMSSKSADWLVQEQQIWFFDSATQQVRSKSSDRCLDAYQGWNGGIVHVYRCMDNEANQKWTFESSTGKLKHAKHQGFCLDTDPAQGNKLQLYGCSPNNPNQQWSVINPANI
;
A
#
# COMPACT_ATOMS: atom_id res chain seq x y z
N MET A 1 22.72 0.13 -46.26
CA MET A 1 21.76 0.91 -47.08
C MET A 1 20.37 0.28 -46.98
N LYS A 2 19.59 0.73 -46.02
CA LYS A 2 18.13 0.98 -46.01
C LYS A 2 17.75 1.18 -44.54
N LEU A 3 17.69 2.45 -44.16
CA LEU A 3 17.16 2.93 -42.89
C LEU A 3 15.71 2.44 -42.73
N PHE A 4 15.36 1.96 -41.54
CA PHE A 4 14.01 2.11 -41.04
C PHE A 4 14.08 3.04 -39.83
N LEU A 5 13.59 4.27 -40.03
CA LEU A 5 13.30 5.21 -38.96
C LEU A 5 12.17 4.62 -38.09
N PRO A 6 12.29 4.58 -36.76
CA PRO A 6 11.11 4.49 -35.91
C PRO A 6 10.52 5.91 -35.84
N THR A 7 9.40 6.10 -36.53
CA THR A 7 8.56 7.27 -36.38
C THR A 7 8.15 7.45 -34.91
N LEU A 8 8.41 8.65 -34.42
CA LEU A 8 7.84 9.26 -33.23
C LEU A 8 6.36 8.85 -33.05
N VAL A 9 6.05 8.20 -31.94
CA VAL A 9 4.75 8.38 -31.26
C VAL A 9 5.09 8.73 -29.82
N ALA A 10 5.35 10.02 -29.61
CA ALA A 10 5.29 10.62 -28.29
C ALA A 10 3.86 11.11 -28.05
N SER A 11 3.36 10.84 -26.85
CA SER A 11 2.36 11.66 -26.15
C SER A 11 0.90 11.56 -26.64
N VAL A 12 0.18 10.59 -26.10
CA VAL A 12 -1.12 10.86 -25.45
C VAL A 12 -1.19 9.99 -24.19
N VAL A 13 -0.60 10.47 -23.08
CA VAL A 13 -1.14 10.12 -21.77
C VAL A 13 -2.43 10.91 -21.69
N LEU A 14 -3.54 10.29 -22.07
CA LEU A 14 -4.85 10.76 -21.65
C LEU A 14 -4.79 10.73 -20.12
N MET A 15 -4.70 11.91 -19.52
CA MET A 15 -5.10 12.09 -18.14
C MET A 15 -6.55 11.63 -18.08
N LEU A 16 -6.79 10.40 -17.64
CA LEU A 16 -8.08 10.01 -17.13
C LEU A 16 -8.35 10.98 -15.98
N ASN A 17 -9.28 11.90 -16.20
CA ASN A 17 -9.79 12.75 -15.15
C ASN A 17 -10.17 11.85 -13.96
N GLY A 18 -9.80 12.22 -12.74
CA GLY A 18 -10.08 11.45 -11.53
C GLY A 18 -11.57 11.26 -11.21
N ALA A 19 -12.48 11.61 -12.11
CA ALA A 19 -13.92 11.42 -12.01
C ALA A 19 -14.42 10.11 -12.68
N ASP A 20 -13.58 9.42 -13.47
CA ASP A 20 -13.99 8.28 -14.31
C ASP A 20 -13.42 6.91 -13.85
N ALA A 21 -12.85 6.84 -12.65
CA ALA A 21 -12.19 5.64 -12.15
C ALA A 21 -13.00 4.94 -11.06
N LEU A 22 -13.07 3.60 -11.14
CA LEU A 22 -13.58 2.75 -10.07
C LEU A 22 -12.83 3.06 -8.76
N ASN A 23 -13.57 3.31 -7.67
CA ASN A 23 -12.98 3.77 -6.40
C ASN A 23 -12.17 2.68 -5.66
N VAL A 24 -12.18 1.45 -6.18
CA VAL A 24 -11.42 0.31 -5.68
C VAL A 24 -10.60 -0.32 -6.79
N LYS A 25 -9.47 -0.94 -6.43
CA LYS A 25 -8.67 -1.77 -7.35
C LYS A 25 -8.99 -3.25 -7.17
N MET A 26 -9.18 -3.96 -8.27
CA MET A 26 -9.26 -5.41 -8.31
C MET A 26 -7.88 -6.01 -7.98
N PRO A 27 -7.81 -7.14 -7.24
CA PRO A 27 -6.54 -7.84 -7.01
C PRO A 27 -5.87 -8.32 -8.30
N GLY A 28 -6.67 -8.67 -9.31
CA GLY A 28 -6.24 -9.09 -10.63
C GLY A 28 -7.39 -9.07 -11.63
N VAL A 29 -7.07 -9.03 -12.92
CA VAL A 29 -8.04 -9.14 -14.02
C VAL A 29 -7.51 -10.12 -15.07
N ASN A 30 -8.37 -10.99 -15.58
CA ASN A 30 -8.03 -11.84 -16.71
C ASN A 30 -8.02 -11.01 -18.00
N TYR A 31 -7.00 -11.21 -18.83
CA TYR A 31 -6.80 -10.50 -20.08
C TYR A 31 -6.63 -11.50 -21.22
N ASN A 32 -7.28 -11.19 -22.34
CA ASN A 32 -7.17 -11.98 -23.57
C ASN A 32 -6.78 -11.05 -24.72
N SER A 33 -5.76 -11.42 -25.49
CA SER A 33 -5.35 -10.65 -26.67
C SER A 33 -6.10 -11.05 -27.95
N ARG A 34 -7.12 -11.91 -27.85
CA ARG A 34 -8.05 -12.17 -28.95
C ARG A 34 -9.04 -11.03 -29.13
N LYS A 35 -9.39 -10.76 -30.39
CA LYS A 35 -10.44 -9.84 -30.83
C LYS A 35 -11.32 -10.41 -31.94
N GLY A 36 -11.16 -11.70 -32.26
CA GLY A 36 -11.92 -12.37 -33.30
C GLY A 36 -11.99 -13.90 -33.09
N PRO A 37 -12.81 -14.60 -33.91
CA PRO A 37 -13.08 -16.02 -33.77
C PRO A 37 -11.93 -16.91 -34.28
N ASP A 38 -11.96 -18.20 -33.94
CA ASP A 38 -10.89 -19.16 -34.27
C ASP A 38 -10.62 -19.35 -35.77
N TRP A 39 -11.64 -19.20 -36.61
CA TRP A 39 -11.53 -19.34 -38.06
C TRP A 39 -11.00 -18.08 -38.76
N ALA A 40 -10.89 -16.96 -38.05
CA ALA A 40 -10.35 -15.73 -38.62
C ALA A 40 -8.81 -15.79 -38.71
N ALA A 41 -8.25 -15.13 -39.73
CA ALA A 41 -6.80 -14.97 -39.83
C ALA A 41 -6.25 -14.17 -38.64
N ASP A 42 -4.99 -14.41 -38.27
CA ASP A 42 -4.35 -13.79 -37.09
C ASP A 42 -4.47 -12.25 -37.05
N SER A 43 -4.43 -11.58 -38.21
CA SER A 43 -4.60 -10.12 -38.29
C SER A 43 -5.98 -9.60 -37.84
N ALA A 44 -7.00 -10.45 -37.91
CA ALA A 44 -8.36 -10.16 -37.46
C ALA A 44 -8.68 -10.84 -36.11
N LYS A 45 -8.05 -12.00 -35.83
CA LYS A 45 -8.23 -12.77 -34.60
C LYS A 45 -7.47 -12.17 -33.41
N CYS A 46 -6.29 -11.58 -33.63
CA CYS A 46 -5.36 -11.18 -32.57
C CYS A 46 -5.15 -9.67 -32.52
N LYS A 47 -5.04 -9.13 -31.30
CA LYS A 47 -4.64 -7.74 -31.05
C LYS A 47 -3.17 -7.53 -31.43
N SER A 48 -2.89 -6.38 -32.04
CA SER A 48 -1.55 -5.89 -32.32
C SER A 48 -0.82 -5.43 -31.04
N ALA A 49 0.50 -5.30 -31.10
CA ALA A 49 1.29 -4.81 -29.96
C ALA A 49 0.82 -3.43 -29.44
N SER A 50 0.39 -2.54 -30.33
CA SER A 50 -0.14 -1.22 -29.95
C SER A 50 -1.50 -1.32 -29.26
N GLU A 51 -2.38 -2.22 -29.71
CA GLU A 51 -3.66 -2.48 -29.03
C GLU A 51 -3.41 -3.05 -27.63
N VAL A 52 -2.54 -4.05 -27.50
CA VAL A 52 -2.18 -4.63 -26.19
C VAL A 52 -1.56 -3.58 -25.26
N GLN A 53 -0.70 -2.70 -25.77
CA GLN A 53 -0.11 -1.62 -24.95
C GLN A 53 -1.17 -0.63 -24.45
N LYS A 54 -2.14 -0.27 -25.30
CA LYS A 54 -3.26 0.60 -24.93
C LYS A 54 -4.12 -0.05 -23.83
N ASP A 55 -4.44 -1.33 -24.00
CA ASP A 55 -5.19 -2.11 -23.03
C ASP A 55 -4.50 -2.16 -21.65
N MET A 56 -3.17 -2.37 -21.61
CA MET A 56 -2.43 -2.40 -20.35
C MET A 56 -2.46 -1.05 -19.61
N TYR A 57 -2.47 0.08 -20.32
CA TYR A 57 -2.64 1.38 -19.68
C TYR A 57 -4.05 1.57 -19.12
N ALA A 58 -5.08 1.12 -19.82
CA ALA A 58 -6.45 1.14 -19.30
C ALA A 58 -6.60 0.27 -18.04
N LEU A 59 -6.04 -0.94 -18.07
CA LEU A 59 -6.09 -1.89 -16.95
C LEU A 59 -5.35 -1.39 -15.72
N LYS A 60 -4.28 -0.60 -15.88
CA LYS A 60 -3.56 0.01 -14.74
C LYS A 60 -4.45 0.90 -13.88
N GLY A 61 -5.51 1.47 -14.45
CA GLY A 61 -6.50 2.23 -13.72
C GLY A 61 -7.27 1.40 -12.69
N ILE A 62 -7.44 0.10 -12.91
CA ILE A 62 -8.32 -0.76 -12.09
C ILE A 62 -7.62 -1.94 -11.40
N THR A 63 -6.39 -2.29 -11.79
CA THR A 63 -5.63 -3.40 -11.22
C THR A 63 -4.13 -3.14 -11.28
N ASP A 64 -3.36 -3.87 -10.48
CA ASP A 64 -1.90 -3.94 -10.58
C ASP A 64 -1.42 -5.28 -11.17
N LYS A 65 -2.33 -6.22 -11.42
CA LYS A 65 -2.03 -7.57 -11.93
C LYS A 65 -2.97 -7.97 -13.06
N VAL A 66 -2.41 -8.61 -14.09
CA VAL A 66 -3.16 -9.25 -15.17
C VAL A 66 -2.83 -10.73 -15.24
N ARG A 67 -3.79 -11.57 -15.65
CA ARG A 67 -3.57 -12.99 -15.97
C ARG A 67 -3.88 -13.22 -17.45
N ILE A 68 -3.00 -13.91 -18.15
CA ILE A 68 -3.24 -14.40 -19.51
C ILE A 68 -3.48 -15.91 -19.51
N TYR A 69 -4.07 -16.45 -20.59
CA TYR A 69 -4.50 -17.86 -20.64
C TYR A 69 -3.49 -18.81 -21.30
N SER A 70 -2.71 -18.30 -22.25
CA SER A 70 -1.76 -19.05 -23.07
C SER A 70 -0.56 -18.16 -23.39
N LEU A 71 0.61 -18.74 -23.61
CA LEU A 71 1.77 -18.01 -24.13
C LEU A 71 1.77 -17.97 -25.65
N VAL A 72 1.23 -19.02 -26.28
CA VAL A 72 1.31 -19.28 -27.72
C VAL A 72 0.16 -18.61 -28.48
N ASP A 73 -1.08 -18.78 -28.02
CA ASP A 73 -2.25 -18.27 -28.72
C ASP A 73 -2.19 -16.74 -28.85
N CYS A 74 -2.31 -16.22 -30.07
CA CYS A 74 -2.11 -14.82 -30.42
C CYS A 74 -0.77 -14.20 -29.95
N ASN A 75 0.27 -15.01 -29.76
CA ASN A 75 1.57 -14.59 -29.23
C ASN A 75 1.46 -13.77 -27.92
N GLN A 76 0.48 -14.11 -27.09
CA GLN A 76 0.06 -13.31 -25.93
C GLN A 76 1.22 -12.89 -25.03
N ALA A 77 2.07 -13.81 -24.63
CA ALA A 77 3.10 -13.51 -23.64
C ALA A 77 4.16 -12.51 -24.15
N GLU A 78 4.60 -12.62 -25.40
CA GLU A 78 5.57 -11.67 -25.98
C GLU A 78 5.00 -10.27 -26.17
N LEU A 79 3.68 -10.15 -26.38
CA LEU A 79 3.01 -8.86 -26.49
C LEU A 79 2.71 -8.27 -25.10
N VAL A 80 2.22 -9.08 -24.17
CA VAL A 80 1.72 -8.63 -22.87
C VAL A 80 2.85 -8.33 -21.89
N LEU A 81 3.91 -9.13 -21.81
CA LEU A 81 5.00 -8.90 -20.84
C LEU A 81 5.65 -7.51 -20.96
N PRO A 82 6.12 -7.06 -22.15
CA PRO A 82 6.65 -5.71 -22.28
C PRO A 82 5.59 -4.63 -22.07
N ALA A 83 4.36 -4.85 -22.55
CA ALA A 83 3.27 -3.89 -22.41
C ALA A 83 2.87 -3.67 -20.94
N ALA A 84 2.75 -4.75 -20.17
CA ALA A 84 2.47 -4.74 -18.75
C ALA A 84 3.61 -4.07 -17.97
N LYS A 85 4.87 -4.40 -18.30
CA LYS A 85 6.05 -3.73 -17.71
C LYS A 85 6.01 -2.22 -17.91
N ASN A 86 5.72 -1.76 -19.14
CA ASN A 86 5.61 -0.33 -19.46
C ASN A 86 4.47 0.36 -18.70
N ALA A 87 3.37 -0.34 -18.46
CA ALA A 87 2.24 0.16 -17.66
C ALA A 87 2.44 0.03 -16.14
N GLY A 88 3.52 -0.62 -15.68
CA GLY A 88 3.75 -0.93 -14.27
C GLY A 88 2.80 -1.99 -13.69
N LEU A 89 2.40 -2.96 -14.51
CA LEU A 89 1.58 -4.12 -14.16
C LEU A 89 2.44 -5.39 -14.00
N GLN A 90 2.00 -6.29 -13.13
CA GLN A 90 2.56 -7.64 -12.99
C GLN A 90 1.69 -8.67 -13.71
N VAL A 91 2.27 -9.82 -14.10
CA VAL A 91 1.61 -10.80 -14.97
C VAL A 91 1.62 -12.21 -14.36
N HIS A 92 0.46 -12.85 -14.34
CA HIS A 92 0.31 -14.30 -14.23
C HIS A 92 0.24 -14.92 -15.62
N LEU A 93 1.10 -15.89 -15.87
CA LEU A 93 1.18 -16.60 -17.13
C LEU A 93 0.31 -17.86 -17.10
N GLY A 94 -0.61 -17.98 -18.04
CA GLY A 94 -1.33 -19.22 -18.32
C GLY A 94 -0.52 -20.11 -19.25
N ILE A 95 -0.40 -21.38 -18.89
CA ILE A 95 0.19 -22.45 -19.70
C ILE A 95 -0.98 -23.35 -20.11
N TRP A 96 -1.47 -23.21 -21.34
CA TRP A 96 -2.64 -23.95 -21.80
C TRP A 96 -2.32 -25.44 -21.95
N THR A 97 -3.20 -26.30 -21.44
CA THR A 97 -3.04 -27.77 -21.52
C THR A 97 -4.29 -28.41 -22.10
N THR A 98 -4.08 -29.54 -22.79
CA THR A 98 -5.14 -30.37 -23.38
C THR A 98 -4.84 -31.84 -23.12
N LYS A 99 -5.68 -32.74 -23.65
CA LYS A 99 -5.41 -34.19 -23.67
C LYS A 99 -4.11 -34.54 -24.40
N SER A 100 -3.68 -33.72 -25.36
CA SER A 100 -2.42 -33.93 -26.07
C SER A 100 -1.28 -33.21 -25.36
N HIS A 101 -0.26 -33.97 -24.96
CA HIS A 101 0.95 -33.45 -24.35
C HIS A 101 1.70 -32.46 -25.26
N ASP A 102 1.49 -32.52 -26.58
CA ASP A 102 2.13 -31.62 -27.54
C ASP A 102 1.81 -30.14 -27.27
N TYR A 103 0.60 -29.84 -26.77
CA TYR A 103 0.24 -28.46 -26.40
C TYR A 103 1.09 -27.95 -25.22
N LEU A 104 1.32 -28.78 -24.20
CA LEU A 104 2.22 -28.43 -23.10
C LEU A 104 3.64 -28.19 -23.62
N LEU A 105 4.13 -29.04 -24.53
CA LEU A 105 5.46 -28.89 -25.11
C LEU A 105 5.60 -27.58 -25.90
N GLN A 106 4.57 -27.17 -26.64
CA GLN A 106 4.55 -25.89 -27.36
C GLN A 106 4.59 -24.70 -26.39
N GLU A 107 3.75 -24.71 -25.35
CA GLU A 107 3.75 -23.67 -24.32
C GLU A 107 5.09 -23.61 -23.57
N LYS A 108 5.66 -24.77 -23.22
CA LYS A 108 6.97 -24.89 -22.58
C LYS A 108 8.09 -24.36 -23.47
N ALA A 109 8.06 -24.64 -24.77
CA ALA A 109 9.02 -24.08 -25.73
C ALA A 109 8.91 -22.56 -25.82
N LYS A 110 7.70 -22.01 -25.79
CA LYS A 110 7.49 -20.55 -25.74
C LYS A 110 8.02 -19.95 -24.43
N LEU A 111 7.73 -20.59 -23.30
CA LEU A 111 8.25 -20.20 -21.99
C LEU A 111 9.78 -20.20 -21.96
N ALA A 112 10.42 -21.21 -22.57
CA ALA A 112 11.87 -21.26 -22.74
C ALA A 112 12.39 -20.03 -23.49
N GLY A 113 11.79 -19.70 -24.64
CA GLY A 113 12.15 -18.51 -25.41
C GLY A 113 12.02 -17.20 -24.63
N LEU A 114 10.97 -17.06 -23.81
CA LEU A 114 10.80 -15.89 -22.93
C LEU A 114 11.87 -15.78 -21.85
N ILE A 115 12.29 -16.91 -21.26
CA ILE A 115 13.38 -16.95 -20.28
C ILE A 115 14.71 -16.62 -20.95
N ASP A 116 15.00 -17.22 -22.10
CA ASP A 116 16.27 -17.10 -22.81
C ASP A 116 16.46 -15.68 -23.37
N SER A 117 15.38 -15.04 -23.82
CA SER A 117 15.39 -13.65 -24.29
C SER A 117 15.41 -12.60 -23.17
N GLY A 118 15.20 -13.01 -21.91
CA GLY A 118 15.11 -12.09 -20.77
C GLY A 118 13.78 -11.35 -20.64
N LEU A 119 12.75 -11.70 -21.43
CA LEU A 119 11.39 -11.18 -21.26
C LEU A 119 10.70 -11.73 -20.01
N TYR A 120 11.11 -12.91 -19.53
CA TYR A 120 10.72 -13.43 -18.23
C TYR A 120 11.59 -12.80 -17.11
N ASP A 121 11.04 -11.77 -16.48
CA ASP A 121 11.66 -11.07 -15.35
C ASP A 121 10.75 -11.09 -14.09
N ASP A 122 11.08 -10.27 -13.11
CA ASP A 122 10.37 -10.20 -11.82
C ASP A 122 8.94 -9.64 -11.93
N ASN A 123 8.50 -9.18 -13.11
CA ASN A 123 7.11 -8.85 -13.36
C ASN A 123 6.22 -10.10 -13.51
N VAL A 124 6.80 -11.28 -13.77
CA VAL A 124 6.08 -12.55 -13.79
C VAL A 124 5.97 -13.11 -12.37
N ILE A 125 4.76 -13.16 -11.85
CA ILE A 125 4.51 -13.45 -10.42
C ILE A 125 3.79 -14.78 -10.16
N GLY A 126 3.35 -15.49 -11.20
CA GLY A 126 2.74 -16.81 -11.08
C GLY A 126 2.51 -17.50 -12.41
N LEU A 127 2.48 -18.83 -12.40
CA LEU A 127 2.16 -19.68 -13.55
C LEU A 127 0.95 -20.57 -13.25
N HIS A 128 -0.05 -20.54 -14.12
CA HIS A 128 -1.24 -21.40 -14.05
C HIS A 128 -1.14 -22.47 -15.13
N VAL A 129 -0.85 -23.71 -14.74
CA VAL A 129 -0.69 -24.84 -15.66
C VAL A 129 -2.03 -25.54 -15.84
N GLY A 130 -2.64 -25.31 -17.00
CA GLY A 130 -4.02 -25.65 -17.28
C GLY A 130 -5.01 -24.60 -16.76
N SER A 131 -6.16 -24.57 -17.41
CA SER A 131 -7.40 -23.95 -16.93
C SER A 131 -8.49 -24.98 -17.21
N GLU A 132 -9.18 -25.50 -16.20
CA GLU A 132 -10.30 -26.46 -16.32
C GLU A 132 -10.00 -27.71 -17.16
N THR A 133 -8.74 -28.14 -17.23
CA THR A 133 -8.37 -29.26 -18.12
C THR A 133 -8.88 -30.60 -17.58
N ILE A 134 -9.02 -30.71 -16.25
CA ILE A 134 -9.62 -31.87 -15.61
C ILE A 134 -11.15 -31.79 -15.70
N TYR A 135 -11.74 -30.61 -15.45
CA TYR A 135 -13.18 -30.40 -15.61
C TYR A 135 -13.68 -30.67 -17.03
N ARG A 136 -12.90 -30.32 -18.06
CA ARG A 136 -13.19 -30.68 -19.46
C ARG A 136 -12.96 -32.17 -19.80
N GLU A 137 -12.63 -33.00 -18.81
CA GLU A 137 -12.39 -34.44 -18.94
C GLU A 137 -11.25 -34.79 -19.92
N GLU A 138 -10.33 -33.86 -20.17
CA GLU A 138 -9.25 -34.07 -21.12
C GLU A 138 -8.08 -34.85 -20.51
N ILE A 139 -7.81 -34.63 -19.22
CA ILE A 139 -6.78 -35.33 -18.44
C ILE A 139 -7.27 -35.59 -17.02
N ASN A 140 -6.67 -36.57 -16.33
CA ASN A 140 -6.94 -36.80 -14.91
C ASN A 140 -6.02 -35.96 -14.00
N ALA A 141 -6.28 -35.99 -12.69
CA ALA A 141 -5.52 -35.22 -11.70
C ALA A 141 -4.02 -35.56 -11.66
N ASP A 142 -3.65 -36.83 -11.82
CA ASP A 142 -2.24 -37.25 -11.80
C ASP A 142 -1.46 -36.72 -13.01
N THR A 143 -2.07 -36.75 -14.19
CA THR A 143 -1.50 -36.14 -15.40
C THR A 143 -1.37 -34.63 -15.25
N ALA A 144 -2.37 -33.94 -14.71
CA ALA A 144 -2.29 -32.50 -14.45
C ALA A 144 -1.15 -32.13 -13.47
N ILE A 145 -0.99 -32.92 -12.40
CA ILE A 145 0.14 -32.78 -11.47
C ILE A 145 1.47 -33.00 -12.19
N SER A 146 1.56 -34.01 -13.06
CA SER A 146 2.77 -34.28 -13.85
C SER A 146 3.12 -33.09 -14.75
N TYR A 147 2.16 -32.53 -15.47
CA TYR A 147 2.38 -31.37 -16.35
C TYR A 147 2.83 -30.13 -15.56
N MET A 148 2.18 -29.88 -14.42
CA MET A 148 2.56 -28.77 -13.54
C MET A 148 3.99 -28.94 -12.99
N LYS A 149 4.34 -30.14 -12.53
CA LYS A 149 5.70 -30.46 -12.05
C LYS A 149 6.73 -30.27 -13.15
N GLU A 150 6.43 -30.69 -14.38
CA GLU A 150 7.33 -30.50 -15.51
C GLU A 150 7.67 -29.02 -15.75
N ILE A 151 6.67 -28.13 -15.74
CA ILE A 151 6.88 -26.69 -15.88
C ILE A 151 7.64 -26.12 -14.69
N ARG A 152 7.25 -26.51 -13.47
CA ARG A 152 7.87 -26.06 -12.22
C ARG A 152 9.35 -26.44 -12.14
N ASP A 153 9.68 -27.69 -12.41
CA ASP A 153 11.05 -28.19 -12.38
C ASP A 153 11.88 -27.54 -13.49
N TYR A 154 11.28 -27.30 -14.66
CA TYR A 154 11.92 -26.59 -15.76
C TYR A 154 12.33 -25.16 -15.36
N ILE A 155 11.41 -24.35 -14.82
CA ILE A 155 11.75 -22.97 -14.44
C ILE A 155 12.73 -22.91 -13.25
N ARG A 156 12.61 -23.83 -12.29
CA ARG A 156 13.53 -23.92 -11.13
C ARG A 156 14.93 -24.33 -11.56
N GLY A 157 15.06 -25.26 -12.51
CA GLY A 157 16.34 -25.63 -13.14
C GLY A 157 17.01 -24.46 -13.86
N ARG A 158 16.25 -23.41 -14.21
CA ARG A 158 16.73 -22.16 -14.81
C ARG A 158 16.89 -21.03 -13.77
N GLY A 159 16.85 -21.35 -12.47
CA GLY A 159 17.03 -20.39 -11.38
C GLY A 159 15.83 -19.50 -11.08
N LYS A 160 14.64 -19.82 -11.59
CA LYS A 160 13.39 -19.07 -11.35
C LYS A 160 12.54 -19.78 -10.29
N ASN A 161 12.12 -19.05 -9.26
CA ASN A 161 11.33 -19.57 -8.14
C ASN A 161 9.86 -19.13 -8.16
N THR A 162 9.36 -18.71 -9.32
CA THR A 162 8.00 -18.22 -9.48
C THR A 162 6.98 -19.32 -9.10
N PRO A 163 5.95 -19.01 -8.29
CA PRO A 163 4.94 -19.98 -7.89
C PRO A 163 4.18 -20.59 -9.06
N VAL A 164 3.88 -21.88 -8.98
CA VAL A 164 3.16 -22.64 -10.01
C VAL A 164 1.92 -23.32 -9.41
N THR A 165 0.78 -23.17 -10.08
CA THR A 165 -0.50 -23.76 -9.70
C THR A 165 -1.17 -24.48 -10.87
N ILE A 166 -2.29 -25.14 -10.60
CA ILE A 166 -3.25 -25.69 -11.58
C ILE A 166 -4.55 -24.91 -11.38
N ALA A 167 -5.10 -24.31 -12.44
CA ALA A 167 -6.42 -23.66 -12.37
C ALA A 167 -7.50 -24.65 -12.82
N ASP A 168 -8.47 -24.95 -11.96
CA ASP A 168 -9.60 -25.82 -12.28
C ASP A 168 -10.82 -25.48 -11.41
N VAL A 169 -11.98 -26.11 -11.60
CA VAL A 169 -13.17 -25.77 -10.78
C VAL A 169 -13.05 -26.27 -9.33
N ILE A 170 -13.81 -25.65 -8.42
CA ILE A 170 -13.82 -26.02 -6.99
C ILE A 170 -14.12 -27.52 -6.79
N ASP A 171 -15.05 -28.07 -7.57
CA ASP A 171 -15.48 -29.47 -7.45
C ASP A 171 -14.33 -30.45 -7.75
N ILE A 172 -13.44 -30.11 -8.70
CA ILE A 172 -12.27 -30.92 -9.03
C ILE A 172 -11.28 -30.97 -7.87
N TYR A 173 -11.00 -29.82 -7.23
CA TYR A 173 -10.13 -29.79 -6.05
C TYR A 173 -10.74 -30.53 -4.85
N ASN A 174 -12.05 -30.43 -4.64
CA ASN A 174 -12.74 -31.16 -3.59
C ASN A 174 -12.65 -32.68 -3.80
N ALA A 175 -12.83 -33.15 -5.04
CA ALA A 175 -12.74 -34.56 -5.41
C ALA A 175 -11.29 -35.11 -5.42
N ASN A 176 -10.29 -34.25 -5.67
CA ASN A 176 -8.90 -34.66 -5.86
C ASN A 176 -7.95 -33.89 -4.92
N GLN A 177 -8.00 -34.21 -3.62
CA GLN A 177 -7.23 -33.50 -2.58
C GLN A 177 -5.70 -33.53 -2.80
N GLN A 178 -5.16 -34.48 -3.58
CA GLN A 178 -3.73 -34.50 -3.95
C GLN A 178 -3.31 -33.27 -4.78
N LEU A 179 -4.25 -32.60 -5.45
CA LEU A 179 -3.97 -31.35 -6.16
C LEU A 179 -3.49 -30.27 -5.20
N ILE A 180 -4.10 -30.16 -4.02
CA ILE A 180 -3.73 -29.15 -3.00
C ILE A 180 -2.29 -29.36 -2.50
N ASP A 181 -1.84 -30.61 -2.41
CA ASP A 181 -0.47 -30.94 -2.00
C ASP A 181 0.55 -30.54 -3.08
N ALA A 182 0.18 -30.72 -4.35
CA ALA A 182 1.08 -30.50 -5.48
C ALA A 182 1.33 -29.01 -5.75
N VAL A 183 0.29 -28.18 -5.72
CA VAL A 183 0.34 -26.77 -6.13
C VAL A 183 1.02 -25.87 -5.10
N ASP A 184 1.62 -24.75 -5.52
CA ASP A 184 2.21 -23.79 -4.58
C ASP A 184 1.12 -22.97 -3.85
N TYR A 185 0.00 -22.73 -4.52
CA TYR A 185 -1.26 -22.20 -3.99
C TYR A 185 -2.44 -22.81 -4.76
N VAL A 186 -3.61 -22.89 -4.14
CA VAL A 186 -4.84 -23.40 -4.79
C VAL A 186 -5.42 -22.31 -5.69
N SER A 187 -5.71 -22.64 -6.94
CA SER A 187 -6.32 -21.71 -7.90
C SER A 187 -7.60 -22.31 -8.46
N VAL A 188 -8.73 -21.63 -8.29
CA VAL A 188 -10.03 -22.14 -8.73
C VAL A 188 -10.80 -21.21 -9.64
N ASN A 189 -11.48 -21.77 -10.64
CA ASN A 189 -12.48 -21.08 -11.42
C ASN A 189 -13.85 -21.28 -10.75
N GLN A 190 -14.58 -20.19 -10.52
CA GLN A 190 -15.86 -20.23 -9.82
C GLN A 190 -16.79 -19.10 -10.30
N PHE A 191 -17.90 -19.49 -10.93
CA PHE A 191 -18.90 -18.57 -11.47
C PHE A 191 -20.29 -18.92 -10.96
N SER A 192 -20.77 -18.19 -9.95
CA SER A 192 -22.17 -18.29 -9.53
C SER A 192 -23.16 -17.93 -10.65
N PHE A 193 -22.72 -17.10 -11.61
CA PHE A 193 -23.48 -16.81 -12.82
C PHE A 193 -23.88 -18.09 -13.59
N TRP A 194 -22.96 -19.03 -13.77
CA TRP A 194 -23.23 -20.31 -14.47
C TRP A 194 -23.98 -21.34 -13.62
N GLU A 195 -24.24 -21.02 -12.36
CA GLU A 195 -25.07 -21.83 -11.45
C GLU A 195 -26.52 -21.33 -11.37
N ARG A 196 -26.92 -20.43 -12.28
CA ARG A 196 -28.25 -19.77 -12.28
C ARG A 196 -28.53 -19.01 -10.99
N ALA A 197 -27.48 -18.52 -10.33
CA ALA A 197 -27.64 -17.77 -9.09
C ALA A 197 -28.50 -16.52 -9.31
N ASP A 198 -29.29 -16.18 -8.30
CA ASP A 198 -29.78 -14.82 -8.14
C ASP A 198 -28.58 -13.92 -7.79
N VAL A 199 -28.51 -12.71 -8.35
CA VAL A 199 -27.39 -11.79 -8.11
C VAL A 199 -27.19 -11.49 -6.63
N ASN A 200 -28.28 -11.43 -5.85
CA ASN A 200 -28.25 -11.17 -4.40
C ASN A 200 -27.67 -12.34 -3.59
N GLU A 201 -27.47 -13.51 -4.21
CA GLU A 201 -26.88 -14.71 -3.63
C GLU A 201 -25.52 -15.08 -4.25
N GLY A 202 -25.09 -14.43 -5.34
CA GLY A 202 -23.90 -14.86 -6.08
C GLY A 202 -22.64 -14.93 -5.22
N ALA A 203 -22.36 -13.89 -4.43
CA ALA A 203 -21.20 -13.87 -3.55
C ALA A 203 -21.33 -14.90 -2.38
N ALA A 204 -22.54 -15.06 -1.83
CA ALA A 204 -22.84 -16.06 -0.79
C ALA A 204 -22.64 -17.49 -1.28
N ILE A 205 -23.14 -17.82 -2.48
CA ILE A 205 -22.94 -19.13 -3.13
C ILE A 205 -21.46 -19.40 -3.35
N THR A 206 -20.69 -18.40 -3.81
CA THR A 206 -19.24 -18.55 -3.97
C THR A 206 -18.58 -18.91 -2.63
N LEU A 207 -18.97 -18.24 -1.54
CA LEU A 207 -18.43 -18.50 -0.21
C LEU A 207 -18.81 -19.89 0.32
N ASP A 208 -20.06 -20.32 0.10
CA ASP A 208 -20.55 -21.67 0.45
C ASP A 208 -19.75 -22.75 -0.30
N ARG A 209 -19.54 -22.58 -1.61
CA ARG A 209 -18.73 -23.48 -2.45
C ARG A 209 -17.30 -23.59 -1.94
N LEU A 210 -16.70 -22.48 -1.50
CA LEU A 210 -15.32 -22.42 -1.01
C LEU A 210 -15.12 -22.99 0.40
N LYS A 211 -16.18 -23.17 1.20
CA LYS A 211 -16.11 -23.50 2.64
C LYS A 211 -15.18 -24.69 2.94
N ASN A 212 -15.39 -25.82 2.28
CA ASN A 212 -14.59 -27.04 2.50
C ASN A 212 -13.16 -26.90 1.96
N LEU A 213 -13.03 -26.35 0.75
CA LEU A 213 -11.73 -26.20 0.08
C LEU A 213 -10.80 -25.27 0.85
N ARG A 214 -11.32 -24.18 1.42
CA ARG A 214 -10.53 -23.24 2.25
C ARG A 214 -10.00 -23.90 3.50
N VAL A 215 -10.79 -24.73 4.17
CA VAL A 215 -10.34 -25.49 5.34
C VAL A 215 -9.24 -26.47 4.94
N ALA A 216 -9.44 -27.22 3.86
CA ALA A 216 -8.44 -28.17 3.36
C ALA A 216 -7.12 -27.49 2.96
N ALA A 217 -7.19 -26.35 2.25
CA ALA A 217 -6.03 -25.56 1.88
C ALA A 217 -5.32 -24.95 3.09
N ALA A 218 -6.08 -24.37 4.04
CA ALA A 218 -5.53 -23.76 5.25
C ALA A 218 -4.79 -24.79 6.13
N ASN A 219 -5.32 -26.01 6.27
CA ASN A 219 -4.67 -27.11 6.99
C ASN A 219 -3.31 -27.50 6.37
N LYS A 220 -3.10 -27.18 5.09
CA LYS A 220 -1.85 -27.41 4.35
C LYS A 220 -1.01 -26.14 4.18
N GLY A 221 -1.40 -25.04 4.83
CA GLY A 221 -0.72 -23.74 4.72
C GLY A 221 -0.79 -23.13 3.31
N LYS A 222 -1.78 -23.50 2.50
CA LYS A 222 -1.95 -23.04 1.11
C LYS A 222 -2.96 -21.90 1.05
N LYS A 223 -2.64 -20.86 0.26
CA LYS A 223 -3.60 -19.81 -0.10
C LYS A 223 -4.57 -20.32 -1.16
N VAL A 224 -5.82 -19.85 -1.12
CA VAL A 224 -6.80 -20.02 -2.19
C VAL A 224 -6.89 -18.74 -3.00
N VAL A 225 -6.84 -18.87 -4.32
CA VAL A 225 -6.97 -17.81 -5.33
C VAL A 225 -8.14 -18.18 -6.24
N ILE A 226 -9.01 -17.23 -6.54
CA ILE A 226 -10.10 -17.43 -7.51
C ILE A 226 -9.60 -16.95 -8.86
N SER A 227 -9.11 -17.86 -9.71
CA SER A 227 -8.51 -17.50 -11.00
C SER A 227 -9.52 -16.93 -11.99
N GLU A 228 -10.80 -17.28 -11.88
CA GLU A 228 -11.84 -16.77 -12.77
C GLU A 228 -13.17 -16.68 -12.02
N THR A 229 -13.80 -15.52 -12.09
CA THR A 229 -15.15 -15.25 -11.60
C THR A 229 -15.66 -13.98 -12.25
N GLY A 230 -16.95 -13.84 -12.45
CA GLY A 230 -17.54 -12.67 -13.10
C GLY A 230 -19.04 -12.81 -13.28
N TRP A 231 -19.64 -11.76 -13.82
CA TRP A 231 -21.06 -11.71 -14.15
C TRP A 231 -21.24 -10.95 -15.46
N SER A 232 -22.12 -11.44 -16.34
CA SER A 232 -22.35 -10.80 -17.63
C SER A 232 -23.31 -9.61 -17.51
N SER A 233 -23.05 -8.51 -18.22
CA SER A 233 -23.98 -7.38 -18.30
C SER A 233 -25.01 -7.49 -19.42
N GLY A 234 -24.92 -8.51 -20.29
CA GLY A 234 -25.71 -8.61 -21.51
C GLY A 234 -25.95 -10.06 -21.95
N GLY A 235 -26.80 -10.22 -22.96
CA GLY A 235 -27.23 -11.53 -23.44
C GLY A 235 -28.27 -12.21 -22.52
N SER A 236 -28.60 -13.45 -22.85
CA SER A 236 -29.51 -14.29 -22.04
C SER A 236 -29.26 -15.77 -22.32
N ASP A 237 -29.12 -16.56 -21.27
CA ASP A 237 -28.99 -18.02 -21.34
C ASP A 237 -29.88 -18.65 -20.24
N PRO A 238 -30.77 -19.61 -20.57
CA PRO A 238 -31.59 -20.30 -19.56
C PRO A 238 -30.77 -21.05 -18.49
N ALA A 239 -29.50 -21.32 -18.76
CA ALA A 239 -28.56 -21.95 -17.85
C ALA A 239 -27.75 -20.97 -16.99
N ALA A 240 -27.92 -19.66 -17.17
CA ALA A 240 -27.18 -18.63 -16.45
C ALA A 240 -28.05 -17.78 -15.52
N GLY A 241 -27.41 -17.01 -14.64
CA GLY A 241 -28.02 -15.92 -13.89
C GLY A 241 -28.49 -14.79 -14.83
N VAL A 242 -29.36 -13.92 -14.33
CA VAL A 242 -29.88 -12.81 -15.14
C VAL A 242 -28.75 -11.82 -15.45
N ALA A 243 -28.42 -11.68 -16.73
CA ALA A 243 -27.41 -10.73 -17.21
C ALA A 243 -28.02 -9.32 -17.35
N SER A 244 -27.44 -8.35 -16.67
CA SER A 244 -27.76 -6.93 -16.82
C SER A 244 -26.61 -6.06 -16.27
N PRO A 245 -26.46 -4.79 -16.69
CA PRO A 245 -25.45 -3.90 -16.13
C PRO A 245 -25.59 -3.73 -14.61
N GLU A 246 -26.81 -3.66 -14.09
CA GLU A 246 -27.11 -3.55 -12.67
C GLU A 246 -26.67 -4.80 -11.92
N ASN A 247 -26.96 -5.99 -12.47
CA ASN A 247 -26.57 -7.25 -11.84
C ASN A 247 -25.05 -7.45 -11.89
N GLN A 248 -24.39 -7.06 -12.97
CA GLN A 248 -22.93 -7.10 -13.04
C GLN A 248 -22.29 -6.20 -11.96
N ALA A 249 -22.77 -4.96 -11.81
CA ALA A 249 -22.27 -4.04 -10.79
C ALA A 249 -22.56 -4.54 -9.37
N LYS A 250 -23.77 -5.07 -9.13
CA LYS A 250 -24.15 -5.64 -7.84
C LYS A 250 -23.30 -6.84 -7.47
N PHE A 251 -23.15 -7.81 -8.38
CA PHE A 251 -22.29 -8.97 -8.12
C PHE A 251 -20.86 -8.54 -7.86
N PHE A 252 -20.30 -7.61 -8.66
CA PHE A 252 -18.95 -7.10 -8.43
C PHE A 252 -18.80 -6.46 -7.04
N SER A 253 -19.75 -5.60 -6.63
CA SER A 253 -19.74 -4.94 -5.32
C SER A 253 -19.78 -5.96 -4.17
N ASP A 254 -20.73 -6.89 -4.22
CA ASP A 254 -20.93 -7.89 -3.16
C ASP A 254 -19.76 -8.87 -3.11
N PHE A 255 -19.30 -9.35 -4.27
CA PHE A 255 -18.15 -10.24 -4.39
C PHE A 255 -16.86 -9.57 -3.93
N PHE A 256 -16.60 -8.32 -4.31
CA PHE A 256 -15.41 -7.58 -3.91
C PHE A 256 -15.33 -7.45 -2.38
N GLN A 257 -16.44 -7.09 -1.73
CA GLN A 257 -16.51 -6.96 -0.28
C GLN A 257 -16.31 -8.31 0.42
N MET A 258 -16.97 -9.36 -0.08
CA MET A 258 -16.80 -10.74 0.41
C MET A 258 -15.34 -11.18 0.27
N ALA A 259 -14.76 -11.09 -0.93
CA ALA A 259 -13.40 -11.52 -1.22
C ALA A 259 -12.38 -10.78 -0.36
N ARG A 260 -12.52 -9.46 -0.21
CA ARG A 260 -11.68 -8.66 0.68
C ARG A 260 -11.79 -9.11 2.13
N SER A 261 -12.99 -9.35 2.63
CA SER A 261 -13.22 -9.72 4.03
C SER A 261 -12.62 -11.07 4.42
N HIS A 262 -12.46 -11.96 3.44
CA HIS A 262 -11.86 -13.29 3.58
C HIS A 262 -10.42 -13.38 3.04
N ASN A 263 -9.85 -12.27 2.56
CA ASN A 263 -8.49 -12.20 2.00
C ASN A 263 -8.29 -13.15 0.80
N PHE A 264 -9.28 -13.26 -0.08
CA PHE A 264 -9.10 -13.92 -1.37
C PHE A 264 -8.41 -12.98 -2.36
N ASP A 265 -7.36 -13.49 -3.02
CA ASP A 265 -6.98 -12.93 -4.31
C ASP A 265 -7.93 -13.51 -5.36
N TYR A 266 -8.31 -12.70 -6.32
CA TYR A 266 -9.09 -13.15 -7.45
C TYR A 266 -8.69 -12.43 -8.73
N TYR A 267 -9.03 -13.03 -9.86
CA TYR A 267 -8.94 -12.43 -11.18
C TYR A 267 -10.34 -12.31 -11.76
N TRP A 268 -10.80 -11.07 -11.96
CA TRP A 268 -12.08 -10.84 -12.62
C TRP A 268 -12.04 -11.35 -14.06
N TYR A 269 -13.02 -12.14 -14.43
CA TYR A 269 -13.29 -12.56 -15.79
C TYR A 269 -14.34 -11.59 -16.37
N VAL A 270 -13.98 -10.71 -17.30
CA VAL A 270 -12.68 -10.52 -17.97
C VAL A 270 -12.44 -9.02 -18.20
N ALA A 271 -11.25 -8.62 -18.66
CA ALA A 271 -10.90 -7.22 -18.90
C ALA A 271 -11.87 -6.50 -19.86
N PHE A 272 -12.06 -7.05 -21.06
CA PHE A 272 -12.80 -6.42 -22.16
C PHE A 272 -13.92 -7.34 -22.64
N ASP A 273 -15.05 -6.74 -23.01
CA ASP A 273 -16.12 -7.45 -23.73
C ASP A 273 -15.57 -8.11 -25.01
N SER A 274 -16.24 -9.15 -25.50
CA SER A 274 -15.80 -9.97 -26.64
C SER A 274 -16.97 -10.20 -27.59
N LYS A 275 -17.36 -9.19 -28.35
CA LYS A 275 -18.51 -9.20 -29.27
C LYS A 275 -18.37 -10.23 -30.37
N TRP A 276 -17.15 -10.65 -30.70
CA TRP A 276 -16.91 -11.75 -31.63
C TRP A 276 -17.43 -13.12 -31.14
N ARG A 277 -17.73 -13.27 -29.84
CA ARG A 277 -18.35 -14.48 -29.26
C ARG A 277 -19.85 -14.60 -29.54
N VAL A 278 -20.47 -13.56 -30.10
CA VAL A 278 -21.89 -13.55 -30.46
C VAL A 278 -22.10 -14.43 -31.70
N THR A 279 -22.69 -15.63 -31.54
CA THR A 279 -22.96 -16.59 -32.64
C THR A 279 -24.41 -17.10 -32.68
N ASN A 280 -25.11 -17.00 -33.82
CA ASN A 280 -26.43 -17.62 -34.04
C ASN A 280 -27.55 -17.21 -33.05
N GLY A 281 -27.79 -15.92 -32.87
CA GLY A 281 -29.03 -15.46 -32.21
C GLY A 281 -28.91 -14.16 -31.44
N GLY A 282 -27.70 -13.65 -31.20
CA GLY A 282 -27.49 -12.31 -30.64
C GLY A 282 -27.76 -12.20 -29.14
N LYS A 283 -27.62 -13.30 -28.41
CA LYS A 283 -28.00 -13.42 -26.98
C LYS A 283 -26.90 -14.04 -26.12
N GLU A 284 -25.67 -14.11 -26.61
CA GLU A 284 -24.59 -14.86 -25.98
C GLU A 284 -24.02 -14.08 -24.79
N VAL A 285 -24.31 -14.56 -23.58
CA VAL A 285 -23.89 -13.92 -22.33
C VAL A 285 -22.37 -13.78 -22.19
N GLU A 286 -21.58 -14.68 -22.83
CA GLU A 286 -20.11 -14.63 -22.79
C GLU A 286 -19.50 -13.37 -23.44
N ALA A 287 -20.25 -12.67 -24.29
CA ALA A 287 -19.76 -11.48 -24.97
C ALA A 287 -19.63 -10.28 -24.03
N ASP A 288 -20.34 -10.25 -22.90
CA ASP A 288 -20.59 -9.05 -22.10
C ASP A 288 -20.04 -9.13 -20.64
N PHE A 289 -19.02 -9.97 -20.38
CA PHE A 289 -18.36 -10.10 -19.06
C PHE A 289 -17.31 -9.02 -18.75
N GLY A 290 -16.94 -8.22 -19.74
CA GLY A 290 -15.91 -7.19 -19.65
C GLY A 290 -16.21 -6.14 -18.58
N VAL A 291 -15.14 -5.58 -18.02
CA VAL A 291 -15.17 -4.30 -17.26
C VAL A 291 -15.17 -3.11 -18.23
N PHE A 292 -14.47 -3.27 -19.35
CA PHE A 292 -14.39 -2.35 -20.46
C PHE A 292 -15.15 -2.90 -21.67
N GLN A 293 -15.58 -2.02 -22.56
CA GLN A 293 -16.02 -2.38 -23.90
C GLN A 293 -14.83 -2.81 -24.78
N GLU A 294 -15.06 -3.20 -26.04
CA GLU A 294 -13.97 -3.62 -26.94
C GLU A 294 -13.07 -2.47 -27.42
N ASP A 295 -13.63 -1.27 -27.60
CA ASP A 295 -12.85 -0.05 -27.44
C ASP A 295 -12.66 0.10 -25.94
N ASP A 296 -11.49 0.39 -25.44
CA ASP A 296 -11.14 0.55 -24.01
C ASP A 296 -11.99 1.52 -23.12
N THR A 297 -13.21 1.88 -23.50
CA THR A 297 -14.16 2.61 -22.66
C THR A 297 -14.66 1.75 -21.50
N MET A 298 -14.49 2.24 -20.28
CA MET A 298 -15.04 1.59 -19.08
C MET A 298 -16.56 1.58 -19.15
N LYS A 299 -17.20 0.47 -18.82
CA LYS A 299 -18.67 0.39 -18.85
C LYS A 299 -19.26 1.27 -17.75
N GLY A 300 -20.37 1.95 -18.04
CA GLY A 300 -20.97 2.94 -17.14
C GLY A 300 -21.36 2.38 -15.77
N ASN A 301 -21.72 1.09 -15.71
CA ASN A 301 -22.02 0.38 -14.47
C ASN A 301 -20.78 0.12 -13.59
N PHE A 302 -19.57 0.32 -14.09
CA PHE A 302 -18.33 0.37 -13.29
C PHE A 302 -17.85 1.81 -13.05
N GLN A 303 -17.93 2.70 -14.04
CA GLN A 303 -17.48 4.10 -13.93
C GLN A 303 -18.18 4.86 -12.79
N GLY A 304 -19.48 4.60 -12.56
CA GLY A 304 -20.25 5.20 -11.48
C GLY A 304 -20.32 4.39 -10.19
N LEU A 305 -19.64 3.23 -10.12
CA LEU A 305 -19.76 2.32 -9.00
C LEU A 305 -18.88 2.77 -7.84
N THR A 306 -19.51 3.15 -6.73
CA THR A 306 -18.84 3.44 -5.47
C THR A 306 -19.04 2.29 -4.50
N ILE A 307 -17.95 1.61 -4.13
CA ILE A 307 -17.97 0.56 -3.12
C ILE A 307 -17.50 1.14 -1.79
N GLY A 308 -18.41 1.19 -0.82
CA GLY A 308 -18.13 1.62 0.56
C GLY A 308 -17.49 0.51 1.40
N TRP A 309 -16.75 0.91 2.44
CA TRP A 309 -16.12 -0.04 3.37
C TRP A 309 -17.07 -0.42 4.50
N LYS A 310 -17.10 -1.72 4.83
CA LYS A 310 -17.88 -2.25 5.94
C LYS A 310 -16.95 -2.73 7.04
N ASP A 311 -17.07 -2.13 8.21
CA ASP A 311 -16.30 -2.54 9.39
C ASP A 311 -16.80 -3.90 9.93
N PRO A 312 -15.91 -4.88 10.18
CA PRO A 312 -16.28 -6.09 10.89
C PRO A 312 -16.56 -5.78 12.37
N LYS A 313 -17.71 -6.24 12.86
CA LYS A 313 -18.13 -6.12 14.27
C LYS A 313 -18.52 -7.49 14.80
N ALA A 314 -18.16 -7.78 16.05
CA ALA A 314 -18.86 -8.78 16.83
C ALA A 314 -19.94 -8.09 17.66
N LEU A 315 -21.15 -8.67 17.70
CA LEU A 315 -22.26 -8.17 18.51
C LEU A 315 -22.36 -9.06 19.76
N ARG A 316 -22.05 -8.50 20.93
CA ARG A 316 -22.25 -9.20 22.21
C ARG A 316 -23.47 -8.67 22.91
N ASN A 317 -24.34 -9.58 23.31
CA ASN A 317 -25.48 -9.26 24.14
C ASN A 317 -25.04 -8.97 25.59
N THR A 318 -25.53 -7.87 26.17
CA THR A 318 -25.15 -7.45 27.52
C THR A 318 -25.70 -8.39 28.60
N GLY A 319 -26.93 -8.91 28.42
CA GLY A 319 -27.57 -9.79 29.40
C GLY A 319 -26.92 -11.18 29.49
N THR A 320 -26.57 -11.76 28.34
CA THR A 320 -26.06 -13.14 28.28
C THR A 320 -24.55 -13.24 28.13
N ASN A 321 -23.87 -12.15 27.77
CA ASN A 321 -22.46 -12.12 27.35
C ASN A 321 -22.11 -13.00 26.12
N LEU A 322 -23.12 -13.52 25.42
CA LEU A 322 -22.95 -14.33 24.21
C LEU A 322 -22.87 -13.43 22.97
N LEU A 323 -22.29 -13.98 21.90
CA LEU A 323 -22.14 -13.35 20.60
C LEU A 323 -23.27 -13.79 19.66
N LEU A 324 -23.81 -12.82 18.92
CA LEU A 324 -24.66 -13.12 17.77
C LEU A 324 -23.83 -13.92 16.75
N SER A 325 -24.32 -15.10 16.41
CA SER A 325 -23.62 -16.06 15.56
C SER A 325 -24.55 -16.58 14.48
N GLU A 326 -23.99 -16.96 13.34
CA GLU A 326 -24.75 -17.58 12.24
C GLU A 326 -24.07 -18.86 11.77
N LYS A 327 -24.87 -19.91 11.57
CA LYS A 327 -24.38 -21.15 10.97
C LYS A 327 -25.49 -21.80 10.16
N ASP A 328 -25.15 -22.14 8.92
CA ASP A 328 -26.00 -22.90 7.99
C ASP A 328 -27.41 -22.27 7.88
N GLY A 329 -27.47 -20.93 7.79
CA GLY A 329 -28.71 -20.16 7.65
C GLY A 329 -29.44 -19.85 8.95
N ASN A 330 -28.98 -20.37 10.09
CA ASN A 330 -29.59 -20.16 11.40
C ASN A 330 -28.79 -19.17 12.23
N VAL A 331 -29.49 -18.25 12.89
CA VAL A 331 -28.90 -17.31 13.86
C VAL A 331 -29.07 -17.83 15.27
N TYR A 332 -28.03 -17.69 16.08
CA TYR A 332 -28.01 -18.19 17.45
C TYR A 332 -27.02 -17.40 18.32
N MET A 333 -27.10 -17.60 19.63
CA MET A 333 -26.19 -16.99 20.59
C MET A 333 -25.11 -18.00 20.99
N SER A 334 -23.83 -17.63 20.92
CA SER A 334 -22.73 -18.52 21.27
C SER A 334 -21.60 -17.82 22.04
N SER A 335 -20.85 -18.58 22.83
CA SER A 335 -19.62 -18.06 23.45
C SER A 335 -18.55 -17.83 22.39
N LYS A 336 -17.67 -16.84 22.60
CA LYS A 336 -16.50 -16.62 21.73
C LYS A 336 -15.75 -17.94 21.47
N SER A 337 -15.52 -18.25 20.21
CA SER A 337 -14.74 -19.43 19.81
C SER A 337 -13.27 -19.08 19.58
N ASN A 338 -12.38 -20.07 19.68
CA ASN A 338 -10.99 -19.98 19.23
C ASN A 338 -10.78 -20.59 17.84
N ASP A 339 -11.77 -21.30 17.31
CA ASP A 339 -11.77 -21.80 15.94
C ASP A 339 -12.03 -20.64 14.97
N TRP A 340 -11.13 -20.44 14.01
CA TRP A 340 -11.19 -19.29 13.09
C TRP A 340 -12.44 -19.30 12.20
N LEU A 341 -12.94 -20.48 11.82
CA LEU A 341 -14.13 -20.63 11.00
C LEU A 341 -15.40 -20.32 11.82
N VAL A 342 -15.41 -20.73 13.09
CA VAL A 342 -16.48 -20.34 14.03
C VAL A 342 -16.38 -18.86 14.39
N GLN A 343 -15.19 -18.27 14.41
CA GLN A 343 -15.05 -16.82 14.57
C GLN A 343 -15.64 -16.05 13.39
N GLU A 344 -15.50 -16.52 12.15
CA GLU A 344 -16.21 -15.91 11.00
C GLU A 344 -17.73 -15.90 11.19
N GLN A 345 -18.29 -16.95 11.81
CA GLN A 345 -19.72 -17.04 12.17
C GLN A 345 -20.16 -16.01 13.21
N GLN A 346 -19.23 -15.45 13.97
CA GLN A 346 -19.47 -14.48 15.05
C GLN A 346 -19.24 -13.02 14.61
N VAL A 347 -18.95 -12.79 13.32
CA VAL A 347 -18.61 -11.49 12.77
C VAL A 347 -19.66 -11.03 11.77
N TRP A 348 -20.00 -9.76 11.86
CA TRP A 348 -21.06 -9.11 11.10
C TRP A 348 -20.57 -7.77 10.55
N PHE A 349 -21.17 -7.34 9.46
CA PHE A 349 -20.89 -6.08 8.78
C PHE A 349 -22.13 -5.20 8.79
N PHE A 350 -21.96 -3.95 9.20
CA PHE A 350 -23.03 -2.95 9.14
C PHE A 350 -22.86 -2.12 7.89
N ASP A 351 -23.90 -2.10 7.06
CA ASP A 351 -23.98 -1.23 5.90
C ASP A 351 -24.89 -0.04 6.22
N SER A 352 -24.32 1.15 6.39
CA SER A 352 -25.12 2.35 6.67
C SER A 352 -25.91 2.84 5.45
N ALA A 353 -25.47 2.52 4.24
CA ALA A 353 -26.15 2.93 3.01
C ALA A 353 -27.41 2.09 2.78
N THR A 354 -27.32 0.76 2.97
CA THR A 354 -28.47 -0.14 2.81
C THR A 354 -29.19 -0.46 4.12
N GLN A 355 -28.66 -0.04 5.27
CA GLN A 355 -29.11 -0.41 6.62
C GLN A 355 -29.15 -1.92 6.88
N GLN A 356 -28.33 -2.69 6.18
CA GLN A 356 -28.24 -4.14 6.35
C GLN A 356 -27.20 -4.54 7.39
N VAL A 357 -27.45 -5.67 8.06
CA VAL A 357 -26.47 -6.35 8.93
C VAL A 357 -26.11 -7.68 8.28
N ARG A 358 -24.91 -7.79 7.75
CA ARG A 358 -24.48 -8.92 6.89
C ARG A 358 -23.53 -9.86 7.64
N SER A 359 -23.79 -11.15 7.60
CA SER A 359 -22.93 -12.18 8.19
C SER A 359 -21.62 -12.31 7.43
N LYS A 360 -20.49 -12.40 8.13
CA LYS A 360 -19.20 -12.71 7.50
C LYS A 360 -19.11 -14.15 7.03
N SER A 361 -19.71 -15.11 7.73
CA SER A 361 -19.57 -16.54 7.37
C SER A 361 -20.33 -16.95 6.11
N SER A 362 -21.42 -16.25 5.78
CA SER A 362 -22.31 -16.62 4.68
C SER A 362 -22.60 -15.51 3.69
N ASP A 363 -22.17 -14.27 3.97
CA ASP A 363 -22.44 -13.11 3.12
C ASP A 363 -23.96 -12.78 2.96
N ARG A 364 -24.79 -13.29 3.88
CA ARG A 364 -26.26 -13.11 3.95
C ARG A 364 -26.66 -12.11 5.02
N CYS A 365 -27.84 -11.53 4.90
CA CYS A 365 -28.32 -10.43 5.72
C CYS A 365 -29.28 -10.89 6.82
N LEU A 366 -29.16 -10.29 8.00
CA LEU A 366 -30.08 -10.46 9.10
C LEU A 366 -31.48 -9.98 8.70
N ASP A 367 -32.47 -10.86 8.83
CA ASP A 367 -33.83 -10.67 8.33
C ASP A 367 -34.87 -11.00 9.40
N ALA A 368 -35.87 -10.13 9.54
CA ALA A 368 -37.01 -10.33 10.43
C ALA A 368 -38.34 -9.86 9.78
N TYR A 369 -39.02 -10.79 9.10
CA TYR A 369 -40.28 -10.50 8.42
C TYR A 369 -41.52 -10.42 9.33
N GLN A 370 -41.42 -10.80 10.61
CA GLN A 370 -42.55 -10.88 11.55
C GLN A 370 -42.52 -9.76 12.60
N GLY A 371 -43.32 -8.72 12.42
CA GLY A 371 -43.45 -7.56 13.32
C GLY A 371 -44.28 -7.80 14.59
N TRP A 372 -44.01 -8.85 15.36
CA TRP A 372 -44.66 -9.11 16.66
C TRP A 372 -43.69 -9.69 17.69
N ASN A 373 -44.08 -9.66 18.97
CA ASN A 373 -43.28 -10.22 20.05
C ASN A 373 -43.03 -11.73 19.83
N GLY A 374 -41.76 -12.11 19.76
CA GLY A 374 -41.35 -13.49 19.45
C GLY A 374 -41.23 -13.79 17.96
N GLY A 375 -41.26 -12.75 17.10
CA GLY A 375 -41.06 -12.87 15.66
C GLY A 375 -39.71 -13.49 15.31
N ILE A 376 -39.68 -14.27 14.24
CA ILE A 376 -38.49 -15.01 13.80
C ILE A 376 -37.43 -14.03 13.26
N VAL A 377 -36.18 -14.26 13.67
CA VAL A 377 -34.99 -13.64 13.10
C VAL A 377 -34.15 -14.74 12.48
N HIS A 378 -33.64 -14.52 11.27
CA HIS A 378 -32.81 -15.46 10.52
C HIS A 378 -31.85 -14.71 9.61
N VAL A 379 -31.05 -15.41 8.79
CA VAL A 379 -30.37 -14.80 7.66
C VAL A 379 -31.05 -15.14 6.35
N TYR A 380 -31.06 -14.19 5.44
CA TYR A 380 -31.61 -14.34 4.09
C TYR A 380 -30.74 -13.58 3.09
N ARG A 381 -30.95 -13.83 1.79
CA ARG A 381 -30.19 -13.15 0.73
C ARG A 381 -30.28 -11.63 0.85
N CYS A 382 -29.15 -10.94 0.68
CA CYS A 382 -29.07 -9.50 0.86
C CYS A 382 -29.72 -8.74 -0.30
N MET A 383 -30.90 -8.18 -0.08
CA MET A 383 -31.62 -7.39 -1.09
C MET A 383 -31.70 -5.93 -0.67
N ASP A 384 -31.14 -5.04 -1.48
CA ASP A 384 -30.91 -3.63 -1.12
C ASP A 384 -32.21 -2.87 -0.82
N ASN A 385 -33.35 -3.33 -1.32
CA ASN A 385 -34.67 -2.73 -1.10
C ASN A 385 -35.58 -3.55 -0.16
N GLU A 386 -35.07 -4.62 0.46
CA GLU A 386 -35.87 -5.47 1.34
C GLU A 386 -36.09 -4.81 2.71
N ALA A 387 -37.36 -4.54 3.02
CA ALA A 387 -37.77 -3.85 4.23
C ALA A 387 -37.51 -4.68 5.50
N ASN A 388 -37.53 -6.02 5.40
CA ASN A 388 -37.30 -6.93 6.52
C ASN A 388 -35.82 -7.02 6.95
N GLN A 389 -34.91 -6.37 6.20
CA GLN A 389 -33.45 -6.43 6.43
C GLN A 389 -32.87 -5.11 6.93
N LYS A 390 -33.74 -4.16 7.30
CA LYS A 390 -33.33 -2.80 7.66
C LYS A 390 -33.19 -2.67 9.17
N TRP A 391 -31.98 -2.39 9.63
CA TRP A 391 -31.62 -2.29 11.03
C TRP A 391 -30.86 -1.00 11.33
N THR A 392 -31.15 -0.41 12.48
CA THR A 392 -30.45 0.78 12.99
C THR A 392 -29.88 0.48 14.37
N PHE A 393 -28.59 0.70 14.54
CA PHE A 393 -27.94 0.58 15.84
C PHE A 393 -27.92 1.92 16.58
N GLU A 394 -28.50 1.96 17.79
CA GLU A 394 -28.50 3.14 18.66
C GLU A 394 -27.41 3.01 19.73
N SER A 395 -26.28 3.70 19.54
CA SER A 395 -25.09 3.58 20.40
C SER A 395 -25.31 4.01 21.85
N SER A 396 -26.21 4.97 22.10
CA SER A 396 -26.52 5.46 23.45
C SER A 396 -27.25 4.43 24.31
N THR A 397 -28.02 3.53 23.68
CA THR A 397 -28.81 2.51 24.38
C THR A 397 -28.32 1.09 24.13
N GLY A 398 -27.45 0.89 23.14
CA GLY A 398 -26.99 -0.43 22.69
C GLY A 398 -28.07 -1.21 21.92
N LYS A 399 -29.16 -0.59 21.48
CA LYS A 399 -30.27 -1.31 20.84
C LYS A 399 -30.04 -1.44 19.34
N LEU A 400 -30.26 -2.65 18.82
CA LEU A 400 -30.42 -2.87 17.39
C LEU A 400 -31.90 -2.85 17.05
N LYS A 401 -32.38 -1.72 16.51
CA LYS A 401 -33.79 -1.47 16.20
C LYS A 401 -34.09 -1.92 14.78
N HIS A 402 -35.25 -2.53 14.57
CA HIS A 402 -35.75 -2.80 13.23
C HIS A 402 -36.31 -1.49 12.64
N ALA A 403 -35.89 -1.13 11.42
CA ALA A 403 -36.27 0.16 10.83
C ALA A 403 -37.72 0.15 10.31
N THR A 404 -38.17 -0.98 9.75
CA THR A 404 -39.55 -1.13 9.21
C THR A 404 -40.59 -1.43 10.29
N HIS A 405 -40.38 -2.49 11.08
CA HIS A 405 -41.21 -2.81 12.25
C HIS A 405 -40.90 -1.85 13.41
N GLN A 406 -41.44 -0.64 13.33
CA GLN A 406 -41.21 0.42 14.32
C GLN A 406 -41.61 -0.04 15.73
N GLY A 407 -40.75 0.26 16.71
CA GLY A 407 -40.96 -0.14 18.10
C GLY A 407 -40.42 -1.54 18.43
N PHE A 408 -39.85 -2.27 17.47
CA PHE A 408 -39.23 -3.57 17.69
C PHE A 408 -37.69 -3.54 17.67
N CYS A 409 -37.08 -4.35 18.53
CA CYS A 409 -35.66 -4.47 18.75
C CYS A 409 -35.22 -5.94 18.63
N LEU A 410 -33.95 -6.15 18.24
CA LEU A 410 -33.31 -7.46 18.35
C LEU A 410 -33.18 -7.85 19.83
N ASP A 411 -33.71 -9.01 20.17
CA ASP A 411 -33.81 -9.54 21.53
C ASP A 411 -33.29 -10.98 21.57
N THR A 412 -32.74 -11.36 22.71
CA THR A 412 -32.45 -12.76 23.05
C THR A 412 -33.34 -13.17 24.22
N ASP A 413 -33.94 -14.36 24.17
CA ASP A 413 -34.77 -14.89 25.25
C ASP A 413 -34.03 -15.99 26.05
N PRO A 414 -33.41 -15.66 27.20
CA PRO A 414 -32.75 -16.65 28.05
C PRO A 414 -33.68 -17.76 28.54
N ALA A 415 -34.99 -17.50 28.68
CA ALA A 415 -35.95 -18.51 29.13
C ALA A 415 -36.22 -19.58 28.05
N GLN A 416 -35.94 -19.25 26.78
CA GLN A 416 -36.03 -20.16 25.63
C GLN A 416 -34.65 -20.50 25.08
N GLY A 417 -33.64 -20.65 25.95
CA GLY A 417 -32.29 -21.06 25.55
C GLY A 417 -31.54 -20.00 24.72
N ASN A 418 -31.74 -18.72 25.04
CA ASN A 418 -31.19 -17.56 24.32
C ASN A 418 -31.69 -17.45 22.87
N LYS A 419 -32.93 -17.91 22.60
CA LYS A 419 -33.58 -17.77 21.29
C LYS A 419 -33.50 -16.32 20.81
N LEU A 420 -32.96 -16.11 19.61
CA LEU A 420 -32.95 -14.79 18.99
C LEU A 420 -34.32 -14.49 18.38
N GLN A 421 -34.84 -13.31 18.65
CA GLN A 421 -36.19 -12.93 18.23
C GLN A 421 -36.34 -11.43 18.04
N LEU A 422 -37.42 -11.05 17.36
CA LEU A 422 -37.90 -9.68 17.33
C LEU A 422 -38.86 -9.48 18.51
N TYR A 423 -38.64 -8.41 19.29
CA TYR A 423 -39.48 -8.10 20.45
C TYR A 423 -39.64 -6.60 20.65
N GLY A 424 -40.74 -6.17 21.26
CA GLY A 424 -40.99 -4.77 21.58
C GLY A 424 -39.81 -4.15 22.36
N CYS A 425 -39.33 -3.00 21.89
CA CYS A 425 -38.22 -2.29 22.48
C CYS A 425 -38.55 -1.83 23.90
N SER A 426 -37.84 -2.33 24.90
CA SER A 426 -38.03 -1.97 26.32
C SER A 426 -36.85 -1.17 26.86
N PRO A 427 -37.05 -0.06 27.58
CA PRO A 427 -35.97 0.64 28.28
C PRO A 427 -35.27 -0.30 29.28
N ASN A 428 -33.94 -0.25 29.34
CA ASN A 428 -33.12 -1.01 30.30
C ASN A 428 -33.27 -2.55 30.27
N ASN A 429 -33.74 -3.14 29.18
CA ASN A 429 -33.74 -4.60 29.02
C ASN A 429 -32.35 -5.08 28.53
N PRO A 430 -31.55 -5.77 29.37
CA PRO A 430 -30.20 -6.21 28.99
C PRO A 430 -30.20 -7.24 27.85
N ASN A 431 -31.32 -7.92 27.60
CA ASN A 431 -31.49 -8.85 26.47
C ASN A 431 -31.59 -8.13 25.12
N GLN A 432 -31.89 -6.83 25.12
CA GLN A 432 -31.98 -5.99 23.91
C GLN A 432 -30.79 -5.04 23.76
N GLN A 433 -29.80 -5.16 24.66
CA GLN A 433 -28.61 -4.33 24.66
C GLN A 433 -27.43 -5.11 24.08
N TRP A 434 -26.75 -4.48 23.14
CA TRP A 434 -25.69 -5.04 22.34
C TRP A 434 -24.48 -4.12 22.37
N SER A 435 -23.32 -4.72 22.61
CA SER A 435 -22.03 -4.05 22.45
C SER A 435 -21.40 -4.48 21.14
N LEU A 436 -21.03 -3.49 20.32
CA LEU A 436 -20.28 -3.69 19.08
C LEU A 436 -18.81 -3.47 19.39
N PHE A 437 -17.97 -4.42 19.03
CA PHE A 437 -16.52 -4.27 19.11
C PHE A 437 -15.85 -4.92 17.91
N PHE A 438 -14.65 -4.44 17.59
CA PHE A 438 -13.83 -5.06 16.58
C PHE A 438 -13.42 -6.46 17.06
N PRO A 439 -13.70 -7.52 16.29
CA PRO A 439 -13.41 -8.87 16.71
C PRO A 439 -11.88 -9.06 16.70
N THR A 440 -11.29 -9.45 17.83
CA THR A 440 -9.87 -9.78 17.96
C THR A 440 -9.56 -11.14 17.29
N VAL A 441 -9.88 -11.27 16.00
CA VAL A 441 -9.60 -12.49 15.22
C VAL A 441 -8.12 -12.49 14.86
N ILE A 442 -7.42 -13.54 15.27
CA ILE A 442 -6.09 -13.87 14.81
C ILE A 442 -6.26 -14.44 13.38
N ALA A 443 -5.63 -13.77 12.39
CA ALA A 443 -5.68 -14.00 10.93
C ALA A 443 -6.99 -13.53 10.25
N SER A 444 -7.04 -12.51 9.39
CA SER A 444 -6.06 -12.05 8.41
C SER A 444 -5.84 -10.56 8.51
N VAL A 445 -4.66 -10.20 9.01
CA VAL A 445 -4.19 -8.82 9.08
C VAL A 445 -3.60 -8.38 7.74
N VAL A 446 -4.49 -8.26 6.76
CA VAL A 446 -4.26 -7.49 5.53
C VAL A 446 -5.38 -6.44 5.37
N LEU A 447 -6.24 -6.30 6.40
CA LEU A 447 -7.55 -5.64 6.41
C LEU A 447 -7.53 -4.09 6.30
N MET A 448 -6.43 -3.48 5.86
CA MET A 448 -6.34 -2.07 5.44
C MET A 448 -5.40 -1.85 4.23
N LEU A 449 -5.21 -2.83 3.34
CA LEU A 449 -4.32 -2.68 2.18
C LEU A 449 -5.08 -2.80 0.85
N SER A 450 -5.97 -1.84 0.62
CA SER A 450 -6.22 -1.21 -0.70
C SER A 450 -7.43 -0.28 -0.57
N GLY A 451 -7.20 1.02 -0.57
CA GLY A 451 -8.24 2.06 -0.53
C GLY A 451 -7.69 3.30 -1.21
N GLY A 452 -7.81 3.31 -2.54
CA GLY A 452 -7.21 4.28 -3.46
C GLY A 452 -7.88 5.65 -3.49
N ALA A 453 -8.24 6.20 -2.33
CA ALA A 453 -8.69 7.60 -2.23
C ALA A 453 -8.19 8.33 -0.96
N ASP A 454 -7.83 7.60 0.10
CA ASP A 454 -7.42 8.20 1.40
C ASP A 454 -5.97 7.93 1.80
N ALA A 455 -5.20 7.19 0.99
CA ALA A 455 -3.83 6.83 1.32
C ALA A 455 -2.80 7.70 0.58
N LEU A 456 -1.75 8.10 1.31
CA LEU A 456 -0.56 8.73 0.76
C LEU A 456 0.04 7.84 -0.34
N ASN A 457 0.41 8.40 -1.50
CA ASN A 457 0.91 7.61 -2.64
C ASN A 457 2.33 7.04 -2.41
N VAL A 458 2.98 7.40 -1.31
CA VAL A 458 4.30 6.91 -0.89
C VAL A 458 4.24 6.37 0.54
N LYS A 459 5.12 5.41 0.86
CA LYS A 459 5.33 4.96 2.24
C LYS A 459 6.51 5.67 2.89
N VAL A 460 6.34 6.07 4.13
CA VAL A 460 7.41 6.59 4.99
C VAL A 460 8.25 5.41 5.51
N PRO A 461 9.61 5.49 5.54
CA PRO A 461 10.47 4.40 6.04
C PRO A 461 10.15 3.94 7.46
N GLY A 462 9.70 4.85 8.32
CA GLY A 462 9.22 4.58 9.67
C GLY A 462 8.41 5.75 10.22
N VAL A 463 7.61 5.50 11.26
CA VAL A 463 6.90 6.56 12.00
C VAL A 463 7.08 6.39 13.50
N ASN A 464 7.23 7.48 14.21
CA ASN A 464 7.20 7.46 15.66
C ASN A 464 5.76 7.27 16.15
N TYR A 465 5.57 6.42 17.16
CA TYR A 465 4.27 6.08 17.71
C TYR A 465 4.28 6.27 19.23
N ASN A 466 3.19 6.83 19.74
CA ASN A 466 3.00 7.11 21.16
C ASN A 466 1.67 6.50 21.60
N SER A 467 1.68 5.62 22.61
CA SER A 467 0.45 5.04 23.14
C SER A 467 -0.24 5.92 24.19
N ARG A 468 0.24 7.13 24.44
CA ARG A 468 -0.49 8.11 25.26
C ARG A 468 -1.60 8.78 24.47
N LYS A 469 -2.71 9.05 25.16
CA LYS A 469 -3.87 9.84 24.71
C LYS A 469 -4.32 10.89 25.72
N GLY A 470 -3.54 11.09 26.79
CA GLY A 470 -3.83 12.05 27.84
C GLY A 470 -2.56 12.56 28.54
N PRO A 471 -2.71 13.59 29.39
CA PRO A 471 -1.60 14.29 30.03
C PRO A 471 -0.98 13.49 31.19
N ASP A 472 0.16 13.95 31.70
CA ASP A 472 0.93 13.21 32.70
C ASP A 472 0.21 12.94 34.01
N TRP A 473 -0.64 13.88 34.44
CA TRP A 473 -1.40 13.83 35.68
C TRP A 473 -2.68 12.99 35.57
N ALA A 474 -3.08 12.58 34.36
CA ALA A 474 -4.27 11.75 34.17
C ALA A 474 -4.00 10.29 34.59
N PRO A 475 -5.00 9.58 35.15
CA PRO A 475 -4.85 8.16 35.46
C PRO A 475 -4.66 7.32 34.19
N ASP A 476 -3.98 6.18 34.28
CA ASP A 476 -3.65 5.32 33.13
C ASP A 476 -4.86 4.97 32.25
N SER A 477 -6.05 4.81 32.85
CA SER A 477 -7.29 4.51 32.10
C SER A 477 -7.71 5.59 31.11
N SER A 478 -7.31 6.85 31.31
CA SER A 478 -7.54 7.96 30.39
C SER A 478 -6.26 8.46 29.72
N LYS A 479 -5.10 8.28 30.36
CA LYS A 479 -3.79 8.66 29.82
C LYS A 479 -3.29 7.71 28.74
N CYS A 480 -3.62 6.43 28.81
CA CYS A 480 -3.05 5.38 27.96
C CYS A 480 -4.09 4.78 27.01
N LYS A 481 -3.66 4.49 25.77
CA LYS A 481 -4.44 3.71 24.81
C LYS A 481 -4.57 2.26 25.30
N SER A 482 -5.76 1.71 25.17
CA SER A 482 -6.06 0.30 25.38
C SER A 482 -5.43 -0.57 24.29
N ALA A 483 -5.33 -1.89 24.54
CA ALA A 483 -4.83 -2.84 23.55
C ALA A 483 -5.58 -2.77 22.19
N SER A 484 -6.89 -2.54 22.22
CA SER A 484 -7.71 -2.39 21.02
C SER A 484 -7.42 -1.10 20.26
N GLU A 485 -7.20 0.01 20.97
CA GLU A 485 -6.81 1.28 20.34
C GLU A 485 -5.42 1.15 19.70
N VAL A 486 -4.43 0.58 20.42
CA VAL A 486 -3.09 0.31 19.86
C VAL A 486 -3.16 -0.59 18.63
N GLN A 487 -4.00 -1.64 18.65
CA GLN A 487 -4.15 -2.53 17.50
C GLN A 487 -4.77 -1.81 16.29
N LYS A 488 -5.78 -0.95 16.51
CA LYS A 488 -6.39 -0.11 15.47
C LYS A 488 -5.34 0.81 14.85
N ASP A 489 -4.54 1.47 15.68
CA ASP A 489 -3.46 2.35 15.23
C ASP A 489 -2.47 1.60 14.34
N MET A 490 -2.00 0.42 14.74
CA MET A 490 -1.03 -0.36 13.95
C MET A 490 -1.57 -0.74 12.57
N TYR A 491 -2.87 -1.01 12.42
CA TYR A 491 -3.48 -1.24 11.11
C TYR A 491 -3.48 0.04 10.26
N ALA A 492 -3.84 1.18 10.84
CA ALA A 492 -3.82 2.47 10.13
C ALA A 492 -2.39 2.82 9.66
N LEU A 493 -1.40 2.62 10.53
CA LEU A 493 0.01 2.88 10.22
C LEU A 493 0.56 1.96 9.12
N LYS A 494 0.08 0.73 9.01
CA LYS A 494 0.48 -0.18 7.92
C LYS A 494 0.17 0.37 6.52
N GLY A 495 -0.85 1.22 6.41
CA GLY A 495 -1.18 1.93 5.17
C GLY A 495 -0.08 2.88 4.70
N ILE A 496 0.73 3.44 5.62
CA ILE A 496 1.71 4.49 5.30
C ILE A 496 3.17 4.12 5.64
N THR A 497 3.42 3.04 6.36
CA THR A 497 4.78 2.60 6.71
C THR A 497 4.84 1.09 6.96
N ASP A 498 6.07 0.56 7.01
CA ASP A 498 6.35 -0.82 7.39
C ASP A 498 7.05 -0.91 8.77
N LYS A 499 7.36 0.22 9.42
CA LYS A 499 8.09 0.28 10.69
C LYS A 499 7.51 1.34 11.63
N VAL A 500 7.43 1.01 12.91
CA VAL A 500 7.10 1.97 13.99
C VAL A 500 8.24 2.07 15.00
N ARG A 501 8.39 3.22 15.63
CA ARG A 501 9.29 3.42 16.79
C ARG A 501 8.48 3.85 18.00
N ILE A 502 8.70 3.21 19.14
CA ILE A 502 8.16 3.65 20.45
C ILE A 502 9.28 4.20 21.33
N TYR A 503 8.94 4.96 22.37
CA TYR A 503 9.91 5.71 23.18
C TYR A 503 10.35 5.01 24.47
N SER A 504 9.48 4.16 25.01
CA SER A 504 9.63 3.51 26.32
C SER A 504 8.96 2.14 26.27
N LEU A 505 9.43 1.17 27.06
CA LEU A 505 8.73 -0.10 27.26
C LEU A 505 7.71 -0.02 28.39
N VAL A 506 7.99 0.80 29.40
CA VAL A 506 7.24 0.87 30.67
C VAL A 506 6.03 1.80 30.58
N ASP A 507 6.24 3.04 30.15
CA ASP A 507 5.20 4.06 30.03
C ASP A 507 4.00 3.56 29.20
N CYS A 508 2.79 3.65 29.75
CA CYS A 508 1.55 3.09 29.19
C CYS A 508 1.63 1.61 28.77
N ASN A 509 2.52 0.82 29.38
CA ASN A 509 2.76 -0.58 29.01
C ASN A 509 3.04 -0.76 27.50
N GLN A 510 3.63 0.25 26.88
CA GLN A 510 3.71 0.41 25.43
C GLN A 510 4.20 -0.84 24.71
N ALA A 511 5.35 -1.39 25.10
CA ALA A 511 5.95 -2.49 24.35
C ALA A 511 5.12 -3.79 24.41
N GLU A 512 4.45 -4.07 25.53
CA GLU A 512 3.62 -5.27 25.66
C GLU A 512 2.33 -5.18 24.82
N LEU A 513 1.85 -3.96 24.54
CA LEU A 513 0.71 -3.70 23.65
C LEU A 513 1.14 -3.60 22.17
N VAL A 514 2.20 -2.87 21.88
CA VAL A 514 2.66 -2.55 20.52
C VAL A 514 3.27 -3.77 19.83
N LEU A 515 4.09 -4.57 20.50
CA LEU A 515 4.77 -5.71 19.85
C LEU A 515 3.80 -6.73 19.23
N PRO A 516 2.78 -7.25 19.95
CA PRO A 516 1.79 -8.12 19.32
C PRO A 516 0.95 -7.38 18.28
N ALA A 517 0.59 -6.12 18.53
CA ALA A 517 -0.23 -5.33 17.59
C ALA A 517 0.47 -5.06 16.26
N ALA A 518 1.75 -4.69 16.31
CA ALA A 518 2.61 -4.46 15.15
C ALA A 518 2.89 -5.77 14.40
N LYS A 519 3.18 -6.86 15.14
CA LYS A 519 3.32 -8.20 14.55
C LYS A 519 2.07 -8.59 13.77
N ASN A 520 0.91 -8.42 14.39
CA ASN A 520 -0.38 -8.64 13.76
C ASN A 520 -0.45 -7.81 12.48
N ALA A 521 -0.27 -6.48 12.55
CA ALA A 521 -0.24 -5.52 11.43
C ALA A 521 0.78 -5.80 10.30
N GLY A 522 1.74 -6.72 10.48
CA GLY A 522 2.86 -6.90 9.57
C GLY A 522 3.84 -5.72 9.58
N LEU A 523 3.96 -5.04 10.73
CA LEU A 523 4.89 -3.94 11.01
C LEU A 523 6.10 -4.45 11.81
N LYS A 524 7.24 -3.80 11.61
CA LYS A 524 8.44 -3.97 12.45
C LYS A 524 8.55 -2.85 13.49
N VAL A 525 9.27 -3.09 14.58
CA VAL A 525 9.33 -2.18 15.73
C VAL A 525 10.77 -1.84 16.12
N HIS A 526 11.05 -0.54 16.27
CA HIS A 526 12.16 -0.03 17.10
C HIS A 526 11.67 0.23 18.51
N LEU A 527 12.34 -0.38 19.48
CA LEU A 527 12.02 -0.24 20.89
C LEU A 527 12.87 0.88 21.49
N GLY A 528 12.20 1.87 22.10
CA GLY A 528 12.85 2.86 22.95
C GLY A 528 13.00 2.32 24.37
N ILE A 529 14.19 2.51 24.95
CA ILE A 529 14.51 2.25 26.35
C ILE A 529 14.72 3.64 26.97
N TRP A 530 13.74 4.14 27.70
CA TRP A 530 13.81 5.50 28.25
C TRP A 530 14.86 5.59 29.37
N THR A 531 15.68 6.63 29.32
CA THR A 531 16.73 6.85 30.32
C THR A 531 16.63 8.24 30.91
N THR A 532 17.02 8.36 32.17
CA THR A 532 17.08 9.63 32.90
C THR A 532 18.40 9.74 33.68
N LYS A 533 18.56 10.81 34.46
CA LYS A 533 19.66 10.95 35.42
C LYS A 533 19.68 9.85 36.49
N SER A 534 18.54 9.23 36.79
CA SER A 534 18.47 8.11 37.72
C SER A 534 18.59 6.78 36.98
N HIS A 535 19.56 5.97 37.39
CA HIS A 535 19.78 4.63 36.85
C HIS A 535 18.58 3.70 37.06
N ASP A 536 17.73 3.97 38.05
CA ASP A 536 16.54 3.15 38.34
C ASP A 536 15.57 3.08 37.16
N TYR A 537 15.47 4.13 36.34
CA TYR A 537 14.65 4.10 35.12
C TYR A 537 15.18 3.08 34.10
N LEU A 538 16.50 3.01 33.92
CA LEU A 538 17.10 1.99 33.05
C LEU A 538 16.80 0.59 33.60
N LEU A 539 16.90 0.39 34.92
CA LEU A 539 16.62 -0.90 35.54
C LEU A 539 15.15 -1.32 35.36
N GLN A 540 14.20 -0.39 35.45
CA GLN A 540 12.78 -0.66 35.18
C GLN A 540 12.54 -1.04 33.71
N GLU A 541 13.12 -0.30 32.77
CA GLU A 541 13.03 -0.61 31.33
C GLU A 541 13.68 -1.97 31.03
N LYS A 542 14.85 -2.25 31.60
CA LYS A 542 15.56 -3.53 31.46
C LYS A 542 14.75 -4.69 32.04
N ALA A 543 14.10 -4.51 33.19
CA ALA A 543 13.20 -5.52 33.77
C ALA A 543 11.98 -5.77 32.87
N LYS A 544 11.42 -4.72 32.26
CA LYS A 544 10.34 -4.87 31.27
C LYS A 544 10.82 -5.60 30.03
N LEU A 545 12.00 -5.25 29.51
CA LEU A 545 12.65 -5.95 28.39
C LEU A 545 12.86 -7.43 28.68
N ALA A 546 13.33 -7.78 29.89
CA ALA A 546 13.45 -9.15 30.36
C ALA A 546 12.12 -9.90 30.25
N GLY A 547 11.05 -9.32 30.81
CA GLY A 547 9.71 -9.89 30.75
C GLY A 547 9.19 -10.10 29.32
N LEU A 548 9.48 -9.16 28.39
CA LEU A 548 9.11 -9.32 26.98
C LEU A 548 9.86 -10.46 26.30
N ILE A 549 11.14 -10.66 26.63
CA ILE A 549 11.95 -11.77 26.12
C ILE A 549 11.44 -13.10 26.70
N ASP A 550 11.21 -13.17 28.01
CA ASP A 550 10.72 -14.38 28.70
C ASP A 550 9.34 -14.81 28.21
N LYS A 551 8.44 -13.84 27.95
CA LYS A 551 7.11 -14.09 27.36
C LYS A 551 7.15 -14.42 25.86
N GLY A 552 8.31 -14.39 25.21
CA GLY A 552 8.43 -14.62 23.76
C GLY A 552 7.85 -13.51 22.87
N LEU A 553 7.57 -12.33 23.43
CA LEU A 553 7.10 -11.17 22.67
C LEU A 553 8.25 -10.45 21.94
N TYR A 554 9.49 -10.64 22.39
CA TYR A 554 10.69 -10.18 21.69
C TYR A 554 11.14 -11.20 20.63
N ASP A 555 10.72 -10.97 19.38
CA ASP A 555 11.06 -11.80 18.22
C ASP A 555 11.69 -10.98 17.07
N ASN A 556 11.75 -11.56 15.87
CA ASN A 556 12.32 -10.93 14.67
C ASN A 556 11.52 -9.72 14.15
N ASN A 557 10.44 -9.32 14.81
CA ASN A 557 9.77 -8.04 14.57
C ASN A 557 10.44 -6.87 15.27
N VAL A 558 11.27 -7.13 16.30
CA VAL A 558 12.12 -6.09 16.92
C VAL A 558 13.39 -5.94 16.10
N ILE A 559 13.54 -4.79 15.44
CA ILE A 559 14.63 -4.55 14.49
C ILE A 559 15.72 -3.59 15.01
N GLY A 560 15.52 -3.00 16.19
CA GLY A 560 16.48 -2.09 16.82
C GLY A 560 16.06 -1.62 18.21
N LEU A 561 17.03 -1.21 19.02
CA LEU A 561 16.85 -0.67 20.37
C LEU A 561 17.50 0.72 20.48
N HIS A 562 16.73 1.72 20.89
CA HIS A 562 17.19 3.09 21.12
C HIS A 562 17.31 3.30 22.63
N VAL A 563 18.53 3.29 23.17
CA VAL A 563 18.79 3.46 24.60
C VAL A 563 18.99 4.94 24.90
N GLY A 564 17.94 5.54 25.45
CA GLY A 564 17.80 6.97 25.58
C GLY A 564 17.23 7.62 24.33
N SER A 565 16.51 8.72 24.57
CA SER A 565 16.10 9.71 23.57
C SER A 565 16.46 11.05 24.17
N GLU A 566 17.37 11.82 23.56
CA GLU A 566 17.79 13.17 23.98
C GLU A 566 18.24 13.30 25.44
N THR A 567 18.73 12.21 26.05
CA THR A 567 19.06 12.23 27.48
C THR A 567 20.32 13.04 27.77
N ILE A 568 21.24 13.12 26.80
CA ILE A 568 22.43 13.95 26.88
C ILE A 568 22.06 15.40 26.59
N TYR A 569 21.24 15.65 25.57
CA TYR A 569 20.72 16.99 25.25
C TYR A 569 19.96 17.62 26.43
N ARG A 570 19.13 16.83 27.13
CA ARG A 570 18.45 17.26 28.37
C ARG A 570 19.39 17.47 29.56
N LYS A 571 20.71 17.27 29.40
CA LYS A 571 21.76 17.40 30.42
C LYS A 571 21.54 16.52 31.64
N GLU A 572 20.85 15.41 31.47
CA GLU A 572 20.57 14.48 32.57
C GLU A 572 21.74 13.53 32.83
N ILE A 573 22.45 13.13 31.78
CA ILE A 573 23.62 12.24 31.86
C ILE A 573 24.72 12.69 30.88
N THR A 574 25.94 12.23 31.11
CA THR A 574 27.07 12.43 30.19
C THR A 574 27.05 11.42 29.03
N ALA A 575 27.77 11.71 27.94
CA ALA A 575 27.94 10.75 26.84
C ALA A 575 28.54 9.41 27.30
N ASN A 576 29.49 9.42 28.25
CA ASN A 576 30.08 8.19 28.79
C ASN A 576 29.04 7.38 29.58
N THR A 577 28.19 8.04 30.36
CA THR A 577 27.07 7.38 31.07
C THR A 577 26.07 6.78 30.09
N ALA A 578 25.71 7.50 29.01
CA ALA A 578 24.82 6.98 27.97
C ALA A 578 25.40 5.74 27.28
N ILE A 579 26.70 5.75 26.95
CA ILE A 579 27.42 4.58 26.42
C ILE A 579 27.37 3.42 27.41
N SER A 580 27.57 3.68 28.70
CA SER A 580 27.49 2.65 29.75
C SER A 580 26.09 2.00 29.79
N TYR A 581 25.03 2.80 29.78
CA TYR A 581 23.65 2.30 29.79
C TYR A 581 23.33 1.48 28.53
N MET A 582 23.75 1.95 27.36
CA MET A 582 23.58 1.25 26.10
C MET A 582 24.35 -0.08 26.08
N ASN A 583 25.59 -0.10 26.56
CA ASN A 583 26.38 -1.32 26.70
C ASN A 583 25.77 -2.32 27.68
N GLU A 584 25.13 -1.85 28.76
CA GLU A 584 24.43 -2.72 29.70
C GLU A 584 23.25 -3.44 29.03
N ILE A 585 22.40 -2.70 28.31
CA ILE A 585 21.28 -3.29 27.54
C ILE A 585 21.78 -4.22 26.44
N LYS A 586 22.81 -3.79 25.69
CA LYS A 586 23.42 -4.58 24.62
C LYS A 586 23.99 -5.89 25.14
N SER A 587 24.75 -5.86 26.24
CA SER A 587 25.30 -7.06 26.87
C SER A 587 24.19 -7.98 27.38
N TYR A 588 23.14 -7.39 27.97
CA TYR A 588 22.00 -8.15 28.47
C TYR A 588 21.28 -8.94 27.36
N ILE A 589 20.91 -8.29 26.25
CA ILE A 589 20.21 -8.98 25.16
C ILE A 589 21.11 -10.02 24.46
N ARG A 590 22.43 -9.75 24.35
CA ARG A 590 23.39 -10.70 23.76
C ARG A 590 23.55 -11.95 24.64
N GLY A 591 23.62 -11.78 25.96
CA GLY A 591 23.61 -12.90 26.92
C GLY A 591 22.33 -13.73 26.88
N ARG A 592 21.25 -13.18 26.30
CA ARG A 592 19.96 -13.84 26.05
C ARG A 592 19.82 -14.36 24.61
N GLY A 593 20.91 -14.42 23.84
CA GLY A 593 20.94 -14.93 22.47
C GLY A 593 20.30 -14.03 21.41
N LYS A 594 20.12 -12.73 21.70
CA LYS A 594 19.50 -11.77 20.77
C LYS A 594 20.56 -10.84 20.16
N ASN A 595 20.56 -10.72 18.83
CA ASN A 595 21.54 -9.94 18.06
C ASN A 595 21.02 -8.61 17.50
N THR A 596 19.86 -8.13 17.98
CA THR A 596 19.27 -6.85 17.57
C THR A 596 20.26 -5.69 17.76
N PRO A 597 20.37 -4.76 16.80
CA PRO A 597 21.27 -3.61 16.91
C PRO A 597 20.79 -2.61 17.97
N VAL A 598 21.74 -1.95 18.63
CA VAL A 598 21.51 -1.00 19.72
C VAL A 598 22.18 0.33 19.42
N THR A 599 21.45 1.42 19.63
CA THR A 599 21.90 2.80 19.42
C THR A 599 21.54 3.70 20.61
N ILE A 600 21.98 4.96 20.55
CA ILE A 600 21.57 6.07 21.42
C ILE A 600 20.90 7.11 20.52
N ALA A 601 19.65 7.48 20.78
CA ALA A 601 18.98 8.55 20.04
C ALA A 601 19.20 9.88 20.75
N ASP A 602 19.78 10.87 20.08
CA ASP A 602 19.98 12.21 20.64
C ASP A 602 20.03 13.26 19.52
N VAL A 603 20.03 14.56 19.84
CA VAL A 603 20.11 15.60 18.80
C VAL A 603 21.46 15.56 18.08
N ILE A 604 21.49 16.02 16.83
CA ILE A 604 22.70 15.94 15.99
C ILE A 604 23.92 16.62 16.62
N ASP A 605 23.73 17.74 17.34
CA ASP A 605 24.80 18.50 17.98
C ASP A 605 25.51 17.70 19.09
N ILE A 606 24.81 16.75 19.72
CA ILE A 606 25.42 15.86 20.73
C ILE A 606 26.44 14.92 20.08
N TYR A 607 26.14 14.39 18.90
CA TYR A 607 27.10 13.58 18.14
C TYR A 607 28.30 14.40 17.65
N TYR A 608 28.11 15.68 17.33
CA TYR A 608 29.23 16.58 17.02
C TYR A 608 30.13 16.84 18.22
N ALA A 609 29.55 17.12 19.38
CA ALA A 609 30.31 17.36 20.61
C ALA A 609 30.96 16.09 21.20
N ASN A 610 30.42 14.91 20.87
CA ASN A 610 30.81 13.63 21.49
C ASN A 610 31.03 12.54 20.44
N GLN A 611 32.10 12.66 19.65
CA GLN A 611 32.41 11.72 18.57
C GLN A 611 32.59 10.26 19.05
N GLN A 612 32.92 10.03 20.33
CA GLN A 612 32.98 8.69 20.91
C GLN A 612 31.63 7.93 20.86
N LEU A 613 30.50 8.64 20.72
CA LEU A 613 29.19 8.01 20.50
C LEU A 613 29.14 7.26 19.17
N ILE A 614 29.77 7.79 18.11
CA ILE A 614 29.80 7.17 16.78
C ILE A 614 30.46 5.78 16.84
N ASP A 615 31.54 5.67 17.61
CA ASP A 615 32.27 4.42 17.79
C ASP A 615 31.47 3.39 18.62
N ALA A 616 30.69 3.86 19.59
CA ALA A 616 30.00 3.00 20.56
C ALA A 616 28.72 2.33 20.00
N VAL A 617 27.93 3.06 19.22
CA VAL A 617 26.61 2.59 18.73
C VAL A 617 26.72 1.62 17.56
N ASP A 618 25.74 0.73 17.36
CA ASP A 618 25.69 -0.14 16.17
C ASP A 618 25.40 0.65 14.89
N TYR A 619 24.56 1.67 14.99
CA TYR A 619 24.28 2.67 13.96
C TYR A 619 24.00 4.02 14.64
N ILE A 620 24.21 5.13 13.94
CA ILE A 620 23.97 6.48 14.45
C ILE A 620 22.49 6.80 14.36
N SER A 621 21.89 7.30 15.44
CA SER A 621 20.48 7.71 15.47
C SER A 621 20.37 9.14 15.97
N VAL A 622 19.89 10.06 15.11
CA VAL A 622 19.79 11.48 15.45
C VAL A 622 18.36 12.02 15.37
N ASN A 623 18.00 12.86 16.32
CA ASN A 623 16.81 13.69 16.24
C ASN A 623 17.18 15.00 15.54
N GLN A 624 16.46 15.36 14.48
CA GLN A 624 16.77 16.54 13.68
C GLN A 624 15.49 17.22 13.19
N PHE A 625 15.24 18.43 13.68
CA PHE A 625 14.06 19.23 13.37
C PHE A 625 14.44 20.62 12.89
N SER A 626 14.47 20.84 11.58
CA SER A 626 14.61 22.19 11.01
C SER A 626 13.47 23.13 11.43
N PHE A 627 12.31 22.56 11.78
CA PHE A 627 11.19 23.27 12.39
C PHE A 627 11.59 24.02 13.67
N TRP A 628 12.33 23.38 14.58
CA TRP A 628 12.81 24.00 15.83
C TRP A 628 14.03 24.91 15.64
N GLU A 629 14.59 24.95 14.43
CA GLU A 629 15.65 25.87 14.03
C GLU A 629 15.09 27.15 13.36
N ARG A 630 13.76 27.36 13.40
CA ARG A 630 13.07 28.50 12.77
C ARG A 630 13.31 28.58 11.26
N SER A 631 13.50 27.43 10.63
CA SER A 631 13.72 27.37 9.18
C SER A 631 12.50 27.86 8.42
N ASP A 632 12.72 28.55 7.30
CA ASP A 632 11.68 28.75 6.30
C ASP A 632 11.31 27.38 5.69
N VAL A 633 10.02 27.13 5.44
CA VAL A 633 9.58 25.83 4.90
C VAL A 633 10.24 25.48 3.56
N ASN A 634 10.54 26.48 2.74
CA ASN A 634 11.23 26.31 1.45
C ASN A 634 12.70 25.89 1.60
N GLU A 635 13.23 25.94 2.81
CA GLU A 635 14.62 25.59 3.14
C GLU A 635 14.70 24.43 4.14
N GLY A 636 13.58 23.99 4.73
CA GLY A 636 13.60 23.04 5.85
C GLY A 636 14.30 21.70 5.54
N ALA A 637 14.10 21.16 4.34
CA ALA A 637 14.77 19.94 3.91
C ALA A 637 16.27 20.16 3.62
N ALA A 638 16.61 21.29 2.98
CA ALA A 638 17.99 21.71 2.74
C ALA A 638 18.79 21.92 4.04
N VAL A 639 18.23 22.61 5.04
CA VAL A 639 18.84 22.76 6.37
C VAL A 639 19.08 21.39 7.01
N THR A 640 18.10 20.49 6.91
CA THR A 640 18.23 19.14 7.45
C THR A 640 19.37 18.37 6.80
N LEU A 641 19.51 18.46 5.47
CA LEU A 641 20.61 17.84 4.73
C LEU A 641 21.96 18.47 5.10
N ASP A 642 22.03 19.79 5.18
CA ASP A 642 23.24 20.53 5.58
C ASP A 642 23.72 20.09 6.96
N ARG A 643 22.79 19.98 7.92
CA ARG A 643 23.06 19.45 9.26
C ARG A 643 23.62 18.04 9.22
N LEU A 644 23.22 17.19 8.29
CA LEU A 644 23.66 15.79 8.22
C LEU A 644 25.01 15.59 7.50
N LYS A 645 25.47 16.53 6.66
CA LYS A 645 26.65 16.36 5.78
C LYS A 645 27.90 15.85 6.52
N SER A 646 28.34 16.57 7.54
CA SER A 646 29.57 16.22 8.27
C SER A 646 29.43 14.91 9.03
N LEU A 647 28.26 14.65 9.61
CA LEU A 647 27.99 13.40 10.31
C LEU A 647 28.02 12.19 9.36
N ARG A 648 27.50 12.31 8.13
CA ARG A 648 27.57 11.24 7.12
C ARG A 648 29.01 10.89 6.77
N VAL A 649 29.88 11.89 6.64
CA VAL A 649 31.31 11.67 6.39
C VAL A 649 31.97 10.94 7.56
N ALA A 650 31.67 11.35 8.80
CA ALA A 650 32.18 10.67 9.99
C ALA A 650 31.67 9.22 10.09
N ALA A 651 30.39 9.00 9.80
CA ALA A 651 29.74 7.69 9.81
C ALA A 651 30.33 6.75 8.75
N ALA A 652 30.52 7.23 7.52
CA ALA A 652 31.09 6.44 6.42
C ALA A 652 32.52 5.96 6.72
N LYS A 653 33.34 6.78 7.41
CA LYS A 653 34.69 6.38 7.85
C LYS A 653 34.68 5.24 8.87
N LYS A 654 33.55 4.98 9.50
CA LYS A 654 33.37 3.97 10.55
C LYS A 654 32.41 2.84 10.14
N ASP A 655 32.02 2.81 8.86
CA ASP A 655 31.02 1.89 8.31
C ASP A 655 29.70 1.89 9.13
N LYS A 656 29.27 3.08 9.56
CA LYS A 656 28.03 3.28 10.32
C LYS A 656 26.94 3.86 9.43
N LYS A 657 25.73 3.29 9.54
CA LYS A 657 24.52 3.90 8.99
C LYS A 657 24.08 5.07 9.87
N VAL A 658 23.55 6.12 9.24
CA VAL A 658 22.84 7.23 9.91
C VAL A 658 21.35 7.02 9.74
N VAL A 659 20.61 7.06 10.85
CA VAL A 659 19.15 7.01 10.94
C VAL A 659 18.67 8.30 11.57
N ILE A 660 17.65 8.93 11.00
CA ILE A 660 17.00 10.10 11.59
C ILE A 660 15.84 9.59 12.45
N SER A 661 16.04 9.46 13.77
CA SER A 661 15.03 8.90 14.67
C SER A 661 13.80 9.77 14.83
N GLU A 662 13.92 11.08 14.64
CA GLU A 662 12.79 12.01 14.73
C GLU A 662 13.02 13.18 13.77
N VAL A 663 12.03 13.42 12.91
CA VAL A 663 11.94 14.55 11.99
C VAL A 663 10.48 14.83 11.68
N GLY A 664 10.08 16.09 11.60
CA GLY A 664 8.70 16.45 11.33
C GLY A 664 8.48 17.95 11.27
N TRP A 665 7.25 18.33 10.92
CA TRP A 665 6.79 19.72 10.85
C TRP A 665 5.37 19.80 11.40
N SER A 666 5.04 20.84 12.16
CA SER A 666 3.71 20.98 12.73
C SER A 666 2.71 21.61 11.76
N SER A 667 1.47 21.11 11.74
CA SER A 667 0.37 21.70 10.95
C SER A 667 -0.37 22.84 11.66
N GLY A 668 -0.09 23.12 12.92
CA GLY A 668 -0.84 24.08 13.73
C GLY A 668 -0.09 24.57 14.96
N GLY A 669 -0.69 25.52 15.68
CA GLY A 669 -0.05 26.20 16.81
C GLY A 669 0.94 27.29 16.38
N SER A 670 1.59 27.91 17.36
CA SER A 670 2.59 28.95 17.17
C SER A 670 3.57 28.98 18.35
N ASP A 671 4.88 29.01 18.06
CA ASP A 671 5.91 29.22 19.05
C ASP A 671 6.97 30.19 18.49
N PRO A 672 7.38 31.26 19.22
CA PRO A 672 8.41 32.19 18.74
C PRO A 672 9.77 31.55 18.41
N ALA A 673 10.06 30.37 18.98
CA ALA A 673 11.25 29.58 18.73
C ALA A 673 11.08 28.54 17.61
N ALA A 674 9.90 28.44 16.99
CA ALA A 674 9.61 27.49 15.92
C ALA A 674 9.44 28.16 14.54
N ALA A 675 9.51 27.35 13.50
CA ALA A 675 9.09 27.72 12.15
C ALA A 675 7.56 27.90 12.07
N VAL A 676 7.09 28.52 10.99
CA VAL A 676 5.65 28.75 10.78
C VAL A 676 4.92 27.41 10.58
N ALA A 677 4.01 27.08 11.49
CA ALA A 677 3.16 25.90 11.42
C ALA A 677 1.90 26.19 10.59
N SER A 678 1.64 25.36 9.57
CA SER A 678 0.39 25.35 8.83
C SER A 678 0.24 23.99 8.10
N PRO A 679 -0.98 23.57 7.71
CA PRO A 679 -1.17 22.34 6.94
C PRO A 679 -0.38 22.34 5.62
N GLU A 680 -0.32 23.48 4.94
CA GLU A 680 0.43 23.66 3.69
C GLU A 680 1.94 23.52 3.92
N ASN A 681 2.45 24.12 5.01
CA ASN A 681 3.87 24.02 5.33
C ASN A 681 4.26 22.60 5.76
N GLN A 682 3.40 21.91 6.51
CA GLN A 682 3.62 20.51 6.87
C GLN A 682 3.67 19.61 5.62
N ALA A 683 2.74 19.78 4.67
CA ALA A 683 2.72 19.01 3.43
C ALA A 683 3.94 19.32 2.53
N LYS A 684 4.32 20.61 2.42
CA LYS A 684 5.49 21.03 1.65
C LYS A 684 6.78 20.45 2.24
N PHE A 685 7.02 20.63 3.54
CA PHE A 685 8.19 20.07 4.19
C PHE A 685 8.22 18.54 4.06
N PHE A 686 7.08 17.85 4.24
CA PHE A 686 7.01 16.40 4.08
C PHE A 686 7.41 15.96 2.66
N SER A 687 6.89 16.62 1.63
CA SER A 687 7.21 16.31 0.22
C SER A 687 8.68 16.54 -0.12
N ASP A 688 9.21 17.69 0.29
CA ASP A 688 10.60 18.08 0.05
C ASP A 688 11.57 17.16 0.81
N PHE A 689 11.30 16.94 2.10
CA PHE A 689 12.08 16.05 2.94
C PHE A 689 12.04 14.60 2.42
N PHE A 690 10.88 14.09 2.00
CA PHE A 690 10.76 12.73 1.46
C PHE A 690 11.65 12.54 0.23
N GLN A 691 11.62 13.48 -0.72
CA GLN A 691 12.43 13.43 -1.93
C GLN A 691 13.92 13.48 -1.60
N MET A 692 14.33 14.42 -0.74
CA MET A 692 15.70 14.54 -0.26
C MET A 692 16.15 13.23 0.40
N ALA A 693 15.39 12.72 1.38
CA ALA A 693 15.73 11.54 2.15
C ALA A 693 15.84 10.28 1.28
N ARG A 694 14.89 10.09 0.36
CA ARG A 694 14.92 8.98 -0.59
C ARG A 694 16.12 9.06 -1.53
N SER A 695 16.51 10.25 -1.98
CA SER A 695 17.66 10.42 -2.88
C SER A 695 19.02 10.11 -2.24
N HIS A 696 19.11 10.25 -0.91
CA HIS A 696 20.30 9.93 -0.12
C HIS A 696 20.20 8.58 0.62
N ASN A 697 19.12 7.83 0.40
CA ASN A 697 18.86 6.54 1.07
C ASN A 697 18.88 6.64 2.61
N PHE A 698 18.30 7.71 3.16
CA PHE A 698 18.14 7.82 4.61
C PHE A 698 17.00 6.95 5.11
N ASP A 699 17.27 6.18 6.18
CA ASP A 699 16.20 5.68 7.04
C ASP A 699 15.82 6.80 8.00
N TYR A 700 14.52 7.02 8.16
CA TYR A 700 14.01 8.00 9.11
C TYR A 700 12.68 7.56 9.71
N TYR A 701 12.35 8.17 10.85
CA TYR A 701 11.06 8.04 11.50
C TYR A 701 10.38 9.41 11.56
N TRP A 702 9.24 9.54 10.88
CA TRP A 702 8.45 10.76 10.95
C TRP A 702 7.89 10.95 12.36
N TYR A 703 8.10 12.13 12.92
CA TYR A 703 7.50 12.58 14.16
C TYR A 703 6.25 13.39 13.82
N VAL A 704 5.05 12.88 14.06
CA VAL A 704 4.68 11.61 14.73
C VAL A 704 3.44 11.01 14.05
N ALA A 705 3.06 9.78 14.40
CA ALA A 705 1.90 9.10 13.84
C ALA A 705 0.59 9.90 13.99
N PHE A 706 0.22 10.22 15.23
CA PHE A 706 -1.05 10.87 15.57
C PHE A 706 -0.78 12.19 16.29
N ASP A 707 -1.63 13.18 16.07
CA ASP A 707 -1.66 14.39 16.88
C ASP A 707 -1.77 14.07 18.37
N SER A 708 -1.39 15.03 19.21
CA SER A 708 -1.40 14.89 20.66
C SER A 708 -1.94 16.16 21.30
N LYS A 709 -3.23 16.42 21.10
CA LYS A 709 -3.95 17.60 21.58
C LYS A 709 -3.93 17.73 23.10
N TRP A 710 -3.75 16.63 23.82
CA TRP A 710 -3.52 16.66 25.27
C TRP A 710 -2.20 17.34 25.69
N ARG A 711 -1.25 17.60 24.77
CA ARG A 711 0.01 18.33 25.04
C ARG A 711 -0.15 19.85 25.08
N VAL A 712 -1.34 20.37 24.81
CA VAL A 712 -1.67 21.80 24.86
C VAL A 712 -1.72 22.24 26.34
N THR A 713 -0.67 22.90 26.84
CA THR A 713 -0.59 23.34 28.24
C THR A 713 -0.12 24.79 28.39
N ASN A 714 -0.82 25.77 27.79
CA ASN A 714 -0.64 27.24 27.94
C ASN A 714 -1.56 28.03 26.95
N GLY A 715 -2.87 27.80 26.99
CA GLY A 715 -3.82 28.67 26.29
C GLY A 715 -4.00 28.39 24.79
N GLY A 716 -3.66 27.20 24.30
CA GLY A 716 -4.17 26.71 23.01
C GLY A 716 -3.26 26.94 21.80
N LYS A 717 -1.97 27.20 21.98
CA LYS A 717 -1.06 27.64 20.89
C LYS A 717 0.14 26.72 20.66
N GLU A 718 0.20 25.55 21.27
CA GLU A 718 1.38 24.69 21.27
C GLU A 718 1.53 23.93 19.95
N VAL A 719 2.64 24.17 19.26
CA VAL A 719 2.97 23.49 17.99
C VAL A 719 3.13 21.97 18.15
N GLU A 720 3.50 21.49 19.33
CA GLU A 720 3.71 20.06 19.61
C GLU A 720 2.45 19.19 19.44
N ALA A 721 1.27 19.81 19.54
CA ALA A 721 0.00 19.12 19.45
C ALA A 721 -0.36 18.64 18.03
N ASP A 722 0.33 19.18 17.02
CA ASP A 722 -0.09 19.16 15.61
C ASP A 722 0.93 18.52 14.64
N PHE A 723 1.86 17.71 15.13
CA PHE A 723 2.87 17.02 14.31
C PHE A 723 2.37 15.74 13.60
N GLY A 724 1.18 15.25 13.94
CA GLY A 724 0.62 14.00 13.44
C GLY A 724 0.43 13.97 11.93
N ILE A 725 0.59 12.80 11.32
CA ILE A 725 0.03 12.50 9.98
C ILE A 725 -1.49 12.28 10.09
N PHE A 726 -1.91 11.68 11.19
CA PHE A 726 -3.30 11.47 11.57
C PHE A 726 -3.69 12.43 12.70
N LYS A 727 -4.99 12.72 12.78
CA LYS A 727 -5.62 13.31 13.97
C LYS A 727 -5.72 12.27 15.09
N GLU A 728 -6.06 12.69 16.30
CA GLU A 728 -6.21 11.78 17.45
C GLU A 728 -7.32 10.73 17.28
N ASP A 729 -8.29 10.97 16.40
CA ASP A 729 -9.40 10.05 16.09
C ASP A 729 -9.06 9.02 14.98
N ASP A 730 -7.79 8.97 14.59
CA ASP A 730 -7.20 8.14 13.54
C ASP A 730 -7.56 8.56 12.10
N THR A 731 -8.18 9.73 11.92
CA THR A 731 -8.44 10.29 10.59
C THR A 731 -7.16 10.88 10.02
N MET A 732 -6.77 10.50 8.80
CA MET A 732 -5.63 11.12 8.11
C MET A 732 -5.93 12.62 7.91
N LYS A 733 -4.95 13.49 8.16
CA LYS A 733 -5.16 14.93 7.93
C LYS A 733 -5.34 15.21 6.43
N SER A 734 -6.17 16.18 6.11
CA SER A 734 -6.49 16.54 4.72
C SER A 734 -5.30 17.01 3.90
N ASN A 735 -4.27 17.57 4.54
CA ASN A 735 -3.02 17.94 3.88
C ASN A 735 -2.12 16.74 3.51
N PHE A 736 -2.46 15.53 3.98
CA PHE A 736 -1.87 14.26 3.54
C PHE A 736 -2.81 13.42 2.66
N GLN A 737 -4.13 13.56 2.83
CA GLN A 737 -5.13 12.90 1.97
C GLN A 737 -4.95 13.33 0.51
N GLY A 738 -4.74 12.37 -0.39
CA GLY A 738 -4.51 12.64 -1.82
C GLY A 738 -3.20 13.36 -2.14
N LEU A 739 -2.33 13.61 -1.16
CA LEU A 739 -1.00 14.18 -1.41
C LEU A 739 -0.20 13.23 -2.30
N THR A 740 0.08 13.69 -3.51
CA THR A 740 0.85 12.92 -4.50
C THR A 740 2.26 13.45 -4.56
N ILE A 741 3.21 12.62 -4.13
CA ILE A 741 4.64 12.91 -4.26
C ILE A 741 5.15 12.15 -5.49
N GLY A 742 5.45 12.89 -6.56
CA GLY A 742 6.11 12.36 -7.75
C GLY A 742 7.59 12.09 -7.48
N TRP A 743 8.09 10.93 -7.92
CA TRP A 743 9.53 10.65 -7.89
C TRP A 743 10.23 11.35 -9.06
N LYS A 744 11.40 11.94 -8.79
CA LYS A 744 12.23 12.63 -9.78
C LYS A 744 13.52 11.85 -9.95
N ASP A 745 13.79 11.40 -11.17
CA ASP A 745 15.03 10.69 -11.44
C ASP A 745 16.23 11.65 -11.32
N PRO A 746 17.30 11.25 -10.61
CA PRO A 746 18.53 12.03 -10.57
C PRO A 746 19.16 12.07 -11.96
N LYS A 747 19.69 13.23 -12.34
CA LYS A 747 20.35 13.50 -13.63
C LYS A 747 21.69 14.17 -13.40
N ALA A 748 22.62 14.00 -14.34
CA ALA A 748 23.79 14.86 -14.46
C ALA A 748 23.70 15.69 -15.73
N LEU A 749 24.19 16.92 -15.65
CA LEU A 749 24.14 17.89 -16.74
C LEU A 749 25.53 18.11 -17.30
N ARG A 750 25.80 17.54 -18.46
CA ARG A 750 27.11 17.66 -19.13
C ARG A 750 27.03 18.70 -20.22
N ASN A 751 27.89 19.71 -20.15
CA ASN A 751 27.99 20.74 -21.18
C ASN A 751 28.67 20.19 -22.44
N SER A 752 28.13 20.47 -23.63
CA SER A 752 28.66 19.95 -24.89
C SER A 752 29.98 20.60 -25.30
N GLY A 753 30.20 21.88 -24.98
CA GLY A 753 31.44 22.60 -25.29
C GLY A 753 32.59 22.17 -24.39
N THR A 754 32.41 22.29 -23.08
CA THR A 754 33.47 22.04 -22.10
C THR A 754 33.64 20.56 -21.74
N LYS A 755 32.62 19.72 -22.00
CA LYS A 755 32.51 18.31 -21.55
C LYS A 755 32.46 18.12 -20.03
N LEU A 756 32.37 19.20 -19.27
CA LEU A 756 32.28 19.21 -17.82
C LEU A 756 30.83 19.05 -17.34
N LEU A 757 30.66 18.69 -16.08
CA LEU A 757 29.39 18.54 -15.39
C LEU A 757 29.04 19.80 -14.60
N LEU A 758 27.77 20.21 -14.66
CA LEU A 758 27.24 21.21 -13.74
C LEU A 758 27.30 20.67 -12.32
N SER A 759 27.97 21.42 -11.44
CA SER A 759 28.25 21.02 -10.06
C SER A 759 27.85 22.14 -9.10
N GLU A 760 27.45 21.77 -7.89
CA GLU A 760 27.11 22.72 -6.82
C GLU A 760 27.93 22.45 -5.56
N LYS A 761 28.52 23.49 -4.98
CA LYS A 761 29.20 23.40 -3.70
C LYS A 761 29.03 24.71 -2.93
N ASP A 762 28.60 24.59 -1.69
CA ASP A 762 28.48 25.70 -0.74
C ASP A 762 27.68 26.89 -1.32
N GLY A 763 26.57 26.60 -2.03
CA GLY A 763 25.70 27.62 -2.62
C GLY A 763 26.15 28.15 -3.98
N ASN A 764 27.34 27.76 -4.44
CA ASN A 764 27.91 28.19 -5.72
C ASN A 764 27.82 27.08 -6.76
N VAL A 765 27.57 27.47 -8.00
CA VAL A 765 27.54 26.55 -9.16
C VAL A 765 28.80 26.71 -10.00
N TYR A 766 29.35 25.60 -10.46
CA TYR A 766 30.59 25.55 -11.22
C TYR A 766 30.62 24.34 -12.16
N MET A 767 31.58 24.33 -13.08
CA MET A 767 31.79 23.22 -14.01
C MET A 767 32.95 22.35 -13.53
N SER A 768 32.76 21.03 -13.44
CA SER A 768 33.81 20.10 -12.98
C SER A 768 33.85 18.79 -13.76
N SER A 769 34.99 18.09 -13.73
CA SER A 769 35.11 16.73 -14.25
C SER A 769 34.48 15.72 -13.28
N LYS A 770 34.10 14.55 -13.76
CA LYS A 770 33.57 13.46 -12.92
C LYS A 770 34.51 13.19 -11.74
N SER A 771 33.98 13.17 -10.52
CA SER A 771 34.74 12.82 -9.33
C SER A 771 34.59 11.34 -8.97
N ALA A 772 35.60 10.76 -8.31
CA ALA A 772 35.52 9.45 -7.67
C ALA A 772 35.05 9.53 -6.21
N ASP A 773 35.09 10.72 -5.61
CA ASP A 773 34.58 10.97 -4.26
C ASP A 773 33.04 11.01 -4.31
N TRP A 774 32.39 10.13 -3.54
CA TRP A 774 30.93 9.98 -3.56
C TRP A 774 30.18 11.25 -3.13
N LEU A 775 30.77 12.06 -2.24
CA LEU A 775 30.16 13.32 -1.79
C LEU A 775 30.27 14.39 -2.88
N VAL A 776 31.40 14.43 -3.58
CA VAL A 776 31.56 15.29 -4.77
C VAL A 776 30.70 14.80 -5.93
N GLN A 777 30.44 13.49 -6.06
CA GLN A 777 29.48 13.00 -7.03
C GLN A 777 28.07 13.52 -6.74
N GLU A 778 27.63 13.57 -5.48
CA GLU A 778 26.33 14.17 -5.13
C GLU A 778 26.23 15.64 -5.58
N GLN A 779 27.35 16.39 -5.54
CA GLN A 779 27.43 17.77 -6.05
C GLN A 779 27.19 17.90 -7.55
N GLN A 780 27.34 16.80 -8.30
CA GLN A 780 27.21 16.75 -9.75
C GLN A 780 25.81 16.28 -10.20
N ILE A 781 24.92 15.97 -9.24
CA ILE A 781 23.59 15.42 -9.49
C ILE A 781 22.50 16.45 -9.25
N TRP A 782 21.53 16.47 -10.15
CA TRP A 782 20.41 17.40 -10.18
C TRP A 782 19.09 16.66 -10.43
N PHE A 783 17.98 17.25 -10.00
CA PHE A 783 16.62 16.76 -10.24
C PHE A 783 15.85 17.78 -11.06
N PHE A 784 15.13 17.30 -12.08
CA PHE A 784 14.22 18.12 -12.87
C PHE A 784 12.81 17.92 -12.36
N ASP A 785 12.19 19.00 -11.91
CA ASP A 785 10.78 19.01 -11.57
C ASP A 785 9.98 19.61 -12.71
N SER A 786 9.26 18.79 -13.46
CA SER A 786 8.40 19.28 -14.54
C SER A 786 7.15 19.99 -14.04
N ALA A 787 6.70 19.72 -12.81
CA ALA A 787 5.52 20.35 -12.22
C ALA A 787 5.82 21.79 -11.78
N THR A 788 6.97 22.02 -11.15
CA THR A 788 7.40 23.36 -10.69
C THR A 788 8.35 24.06 -11.68
N GLN A 789 8.85 23.35 -12.69
CA GLN A 789 9.92 23.77 -13.60
C GLN A 789 11.26 24.05 -12.91
N GLN A 790 11.47 23.52 -11.71
CA GLN A 790 12.71 23.74 -10.95
C GLN A 790 13.79 22.71 -11.31
N VAL A 791 15.05 23.14 -11.19
CA VAL A 791 16.23 22.26 -11.29
C VAL A 791 16.90 22.25 -9.91
N ARG A 792 16.77 21.14 -9.18
CA ARG A 792 17.18 21.04 -7.77
C ARG A 792 18.49 20.28 -7.62
N SER A 793 19.43 20.81 -6.84
CA SER A 793 20.71 20.16 -6.52
C SER A 793 20.50 18.99 -5.55
N LYS A 794 21.13 17.85 -5.80
CA LYS A 794 21.16 16.73 -4.85
C LYS A 794 22.00 17.04 -3.61
N SER A 795 23.10 17.76 -3.74
CA SER A 795 24.01 18.01 -2.61
C SER A 795 23.49 19.02 -1.60
N SER A 796 22.58 19.91 -2.01
CA SER A 796 22.06 20.96 -1.14
C SER A 796 20.55 21.00 -1.00
N ASP A 797 19.82 20.27 -1.85
CA ASP A 797 18.35 20.32 -1.93
C ASP A 797 17.81 21.72 -2.31
N ARG A 798 18.68 22.58 -2.87
CA ARG A 798 18.35 23.95 -3.35
C ARG A 798 18.18 24.02 -4.87
N CYS A 799 17.51 25.04 -5.35
CA CYS A 799 17.12 25.20 -6.76
C CYS A 799 18.04 26.15 -7.51
N LEU A 800 18.33 25.83 -8.78
CA LEU A 800 19.06 26.71 -9.69
C LEU A 800 18.28 28.00 -9.91
N ASP A 801 18.93 29.14 -9.69
CA ASP A 801 18.33 30.48 -9.66
C ASP A 801 19.13 31.47 -10.50
N ALA A 802 18.44 32.24 -11.34
CA ALA A 802 19.02 33.35 -12.09
C ALA A 802 18.09 34.58 -12.12
N TYR A 803 18.28 35.48 -11.15
CA TYR A 803 17.48 36.71 -11.07
C TYR A 803 17.89 37.82 -12.06
N GLN A 804 19.09 37.75 -12.66
CA GLN A 804 19.64 38.77 -13.56
C GLN A 804 19.41 38.45 -15.04
N GLY A 805 18.55 39.22 -15.72
CA GLY A 805 18.16 39.01 -17.13
C GLY A 805 19.05 39.74 -18.15
N TRP A 806 20.38 39.58 -18.07
CA TRP A 806 21.32 40.15 -19.06
C TRP A 806 22.47 39.18 -19.34
N ASN A 807 23.21 39.42 -20.43
CA ASN A 807 24.37 38.61 -20.80
C ASN A 807 25.44 38.67 -19.71
N GLY A 808 25.80 37.51 -19.15
CA GLY A 808 26.71 37.42 -18.01
C GLY A 808 26.03 37.50 -16.65
N GLY A 809 24.70 37.43 -16.62
CA GLY A 809 23.91 37.38 -15.39
C GLY A 809 24.29 36.19 -14.51
N ILE A 810 24.24 36.40 -13.19
CA ILE A 810 24.65 35.40 -12.20
C ILE A 810 23.65 34.24 -12.19
N VAL A 811 24.19 33.02 -12.17
CA VAL A 811 23.46 31.79 -11.87
C VAL A 811 24.04 31.21 -10.58
N HIS A 812 23.18 30.80 -9.66
CA HIS A 812 23.54 30.21 -8.36
C HIS A 812 22.48 29.21 -7.92
N VAL A 813 22.58 28.66 -6.71
CA VAL A 813 21.45 27.96 -6.08
C VAL A 813 20.84 28.79 -4.97
N TYR A 814 19.53 28.69 -4.80
CA TYR A 814 18.77 29.35 -3.77
C TYR A 814 17.64 28.43 -3.26
N ARG A 815 17.05 28.75 -2.11
CA ARG A 815 15.94 27.96 -1.53
C ARG A 815 14.81 27.75 -2.55
N CYS A 816 14.27 26.54 -2.63
CA CYS A 816 13.29 26.17 -3.65
C CYS A 816 11.92 26.76 -3.33
N MET A 817 11.48 27.76 -4.10
CA MET A 817 10.19 28.43 -3.93
C MET A 817 9.32 28.17 -5.16
N ASP A 818 8.21 27.44 -5.00
CA ASP A 818 7.38 26.92 -6.10
C ASP A 818 6.87 28.02 -7.06
N ASN A 819 6.68 29.23 -6.52
CA ASN A 819 6.19 30.40 -7.27
C ASN A 819 7.31 31.35 -7.75
N GLU A 820 8.58 31.07 -7.46
CA GLU A 820 9.69 31.94 -7.87
C GLU A 820 10.00 31.77 -9.37
N ALA A 821 9.76 32.82 -10.14
CA ALA A 821 9.94 32.82 -11.58
C ALA A 821 11.43 32.75 -12.00
N ASN A 822 12.36 33.21 -11.14
CA ASN A 822 13.80 33.12 -11.37
C ASN A 822 14.37 31.69 -11.24
N GLN A 823 13.56 30.73 -10.78
CA GLN A 823 13.97 29.33 -10.56
C GLN A 823 13.38 28.37 -11.59
N LYS A 824 12.69 28.91 -12.61
CA LYS A 824 11.96 28.12 -13.60
C LYS A 824 12.77 27.97 -14.88
N TRP A 825 13.03 26.71 -15.23
CA TRP A 825 13.86 26.32 -16.36
C TRP A 825 13.15 25.27 -17.22
N THR A 826 13.32 25.38 -18.53
CA THR A 826 12.82 24.41 -19.50
C THR A 826 13.99 23.80 -20.26
N PHE A 827 14.14 22.49 -20.17
CA PHE A 827 15.11 21.77 -20.98
C PHE A 827 14.49 21.42 -22.35
N GLU A 828 15.07 21.93 -23.42
CA GLU A 828 14.68 21.63 -24.79
C GLU A 828 15.58 20.53 -25.36
N SER A 829 15.09 19.30 -25.40
CA SER A 829 15.87 18.12 -25.80
C SER A 829 16.38 18.17 -27.25
N SER A 830 15.65 18.82 -28.16
CA SER A 830 16.03 18.94 -29.57
C SER A 830 17.28 19.81 -29.78
N THR A 831 17.50 20.79 -28.91
CA THR A 831 18.66 21.70 -28.99
C THR A 831 19.66 21.49 -27.86
N GLY A 832 19.30 20.74 -26.82
CA GLY A 832 20.07 20.59 -25.59
C GLY A 832 20.08 21.85 -24.71
N LYS A 833 19.23 22.83 -24.97
CA LYS A 833 19.28 24.11 -24.23
C LYS A 833 18.47 24.05 -22.96
N LEU A 834 19.04 24.57 -21.87
CA LEU A 834 18.29 24.87 -20.66
C LEU A 834 17.87 26.33 -20.69
N LYS A 835 16.61 26.59 -21.08
CA LYS A 835 16.04 27.93 -21.26
C LYS A 835 15.48 28.45 -19.95
N HIS A 836 15.69 29.73 -19.66
CA HIS A 836 15.11 30.38 -18.51
C HIS A 836 13.65 30.78 -18.80
N ALA A 837 12.71 30.49 -17.89
CA ALA A 837 11.29 30.72 -18.14
C ALA A 837 10.89 32.21 -18.03
N LYS A 838 11.39 32.94 -17.01
CA LYS A 838 11.11 34.38 -16.83
C LYS A 838 11.83 35.26 -17.85
N HIS A 839 13.16 35.14 -17.93
CA HIS A 839 14.00 35.88 -18.86
C HIS A 839 13.98 35.22 -20.23
N GLN A 840 12.89 35.46 -20.99
CA GLN A 840 12.70 34.88 -22.31
C GLN A 840 13.87 35.23 -23.25
N GLY A 841 14.34 34.24 -24.02
CA GLY A 841 15.48 34.40 -24.91
C GLY A 841 16.84 34.18 -24.24
N PHE A 842 16.88 33.88 -22.93
CA PHE A 842 18.11 33.52 -22.22
C PHE A 842 18.21 32.02 -21.93
N CYS A 843 19.44 31.52 -21.99
CA CYS A 843 19.83 30.12 -21.81
C CYS A 843 20.94 30.02 -20.75
N LEU A 844 21.00 28.87 -20.08
CA LEU A 844 22.16 28.51 -19.25
C LEU A 844 23.39 28.34 -20.15
N ASP A 845 24.46 29.06 -19.82
CA ASP A 845 25.68 29.17 -20.60
C ASP A 845 26.91 28.96 -19.69
N THR A 846 27.96 28.34 -20.24
CA THR A 846 29.29 28.31 -19.63
C THR A 846 30.22 29.21 -20.41
N ASP A 847 30.98 30.10 -19.77
CA ASP A 847 31.98 30.95 -20.43
C ASP A 847 33.41 30.38 -20.26
N PRO A 848 33.98 29.69 -21.26
CA PRO A 848 35.34 29.15 -21.17
C PRO A 848 36.40 30.24 -21.08
N ALA A 849 36.15 31.45 -21.58
CA ALA A 849 37.09 32.57 -21.51
C ALA A 849 37.21 33.13 -20.09
N GLN A 850 36.21 32.89 -19.24
CA GLN A 850 36.20 33.25 -17.82
C GLN A 850 36.28 32.01 -16.92
N GLY A 851 37.07 31.00 -17.32
CA GLY A 851 37.31 29.81 -16.50
C GLY A 851 36.09 28.91 -16.35
N ASN A 852 35.27 28.79 -17.39
CA ASN A 852 33.99 28.05 -17.41
C ASN A 852 32.94 28.61 -16.44
N LYS A 853 32.93 29.93 -16.22
CA LYS A 853 31.92 30.61 -15.40
C LYS A 853 30.52 30.26 -15.89
N LEU A 854 29.65 29.79 -15.00
CA LEU A 854 28.25 29.57 -15.32
C LEU A 854 27.50 30.90 -15.29
N GLN A 855 26.70 31.17 -16.31
CA GLN A 855 26.01 32.43 -16.47
C GLN A 855 24.70 32.28 -17.24
N LEU A 856 23.88 33.33 -17.14
CA LEU A 856 22.75 33.52 -18.02
C LEU A 856 23.21 34.32 -19.26
N TYR A 857 22.91 33.82 -20.45
CA TYR A 857 23.31 34.47 -21.71
C TYR A 857 22.23 34.29 -22.79
N GLY A 858 22.15 35.22 -23.74
CA GLY A 858 21.23 35.12 -24.87
C GLY A 858 21.37 33.78 -25.61
N CYS A 859 20.24 33.12 -25.86
CA CYS A 859 20.19 31.82 -26.51
C CYS A 859 20.69 31.91 -27.96
N SER A 860 21.75 31.18 -28.28
CA SER A 860 22.34 31.10 -29.63
C SER A 860 22.13 29.71 -30.24
N PRO A 861 21.63 29.57 -31.50
CA PRO A 861 21.31 28.29 -32.14
C PRO A 861 22.40 27.22 -32.07
N ASN A 862 23.67 27.61 -32.28
CA ASN A 862 24.79 26.68 -32.46
C ASN A 862 25.93 26.91 -31.44
N ASN A 863 25.64 27.48 -30.27
CA ASN A 863 26.66 27.67 -29.24
C ASN A 863 26.82 26.39 -28.39
N PRO A 864 27.92 25.62 -28.51
CA PRO A 864 28.11 24.39 -27.75
C PRO A 864 28.18 24.63 -26.23
N ASN A 865 28.48 25.86 -25.80
CA ASN A 865 28.50 26.24 -24.39
C ASN A 865 27.10 26.39 -23.77
N GLN A 866 26.05 26.40 -24.59
CA GLN A 866 24.63 26.45 -24.16
C GLN A 866 23.92 25.12 -24.38
N GLN A 867 24.63 24.11 -24.86
CA GLN A 867 24.09 22.79 -25.13
C GLN A 867 24.48 21.85 -23.98
N TRP A 868 23.50 21.14 -23.47
CA TRP A 868 23.58 20.30 -22.29
C TRP A 868 23.01 18.93 -22.62
N SER A 869 23.72 17.89 -22.21
CA SER A 869 23.22 16.52 -22.18
C SER A 869 22.69 16.22 -20.78
N VAL A 870 21.44 15.77 -20.69
CA VAL A 870 20.83 15.24 -19.47
C VAL A 870 21.14 13.74 -19.41
N ILE A 871 22.08 13.36 -18.56
CA ILE A 871 22.62 12.00 -18.51
C ILE A 871 22.09 11.29 -17.27
N ASN A 872 21.78 10.00 -17.39
CA ASN A 872 21.60 9.15 -16.21
C ASN A 872 22.93 9.11 -15.43
N PRO A 873 22.95 9.40 -14.12
CA PRO A 873 24.18 9.41 -13.32
C PRO A 873 25.01 8.12 -13.41
N ALA A 874 24.37 6.98 -13.62
CA ALA A 874 25.05 5.70 -13.83
C ALA A 874 25.89 5.63 -15.12
N ASN A 875 25.62 6.52 -16.08
CA ASN A 875 26.25 6.58 -17.39
C ASN A 875 27.24 7.75 -17.53
N ILE A 876 27.52 8.50 -16.45
CA ILE A 876 28.58 9.52 -16.41
C ILE A 876 29.92 8.82 -16.50
#